data_AF-A0A7V9MSV0-F1
#
_entry.id   AF-A0A7V9MSV0-F1
#
_cell.length_a   1.000
_cell.length_b   1.000
_cell.length_c   1.000
_cell.angle_alpha   90.00
_cell.angle_beta   90.00
_cell.angle_gamma   90.00
#
_symmetry.space_group_name_H-M   'P 1'
#
loop_
_entity.id
_entity.type
_entity.pdbx_description
1 polymer ?
#
loop_
_entity_poly.entity_id
_entity_poly.type
_entity_poly.pdbx_seq_one_letter_code
_entity_poly.pdbx_strand_id
1 'polypeptide(L)'
;MTPAPVCLLYTQDADLVRRIKAFLRAIAPVRHVPEADRLDAVLQQTSPAILLMDLRAKDAWDLLEQVQKGWPEVLIIALGTPRSEPLREAEQCDIYAAEDLQLDRHRFQALVSRAFDHLRVVQENRELRDQSALAPLPEPPRRVDLASERYSSSMPMLRFPRVFRRFDNVEALLSSVVEGVADAATVTRVGIFSRVRQSDRYRLRAGLRCLPETYEVEYGERDPLVRWFELHAHLICRSNLPQASDQTQRALMRRALDTFGAEVIVPLHARGRIIGWLFFGHRVTGQRFEYSDLEGLMILAEHVSTVLENALLYEEVTLQKTLAETLLKSIPPGIIATDEEAIVRWFNPTAEQMLGLASAEVLNRPVEAAGSRLAGLLRETLEAKENLPAQRWIDGNTRRSLSVQTRRLLDQRTPLGAVAVVHDLTGEEDLRQKQELLDRAAFWTDLAASMSHEIRNPLVAIKTFAQLLPERFDDAEFRKDFNVIVVQEIDRLDKIITQINNFAHPPELVLKSIDVRDSLKKAIEMAREKVAKKGTPVEANLPNDLPKILGDEVALAEAFAHLVANAAEATSDQSKPRITLAARPLREGKETSGVVVTVQDNGKGIAPNLREKIFSPFCTTKPRGMGLGLPIVKRTVFDHNGRLDVDSNTHGTSVSVILPASPNGH
;
A
#
# COMPACT_ATOMS: atom_id res chain seq x y z
N MET A 1 13.84 -30.25 51.17
CA MET A 1 14.32 -30.19 49.78
C MET A 1 13.33 -31.00 48.96
N THR A 2 12.39 -30.33 48.30
CA THR A 2 11.44 -30.98 47.38
C THR A 2 12.22 -31.55 46.19
N PRO A 3 11.96 -32.80 45.78
CA PRO A 3 12.64 -33.38 44.61
C PRO A 3 12.35 -32.52 43.38
N ALA A 4 13.36 -32.34 42.52
CA ALA A 4 13.17 -31.62 41.26
C ALA A 4 12.08 -32.32 40.44
N PRO A 5 11.10 -31.59 39.88
CA PRO A 5 9.95 -32.21 39.26
C PRO A 5 10.41 -32.95 37.99
N VAL A 6 10.10 -34.24 37.92
CA VAL A 6 10.59 -35.16 36.87
C VAL A 6 9.54 -35.28 35.78
N CYS A 7 9.98 -35.29 34.53
CA CYS A 7 9.12 -35.57 33.39
C CYS A 7 9.18 -37.07 33.07
N LEU A 8 8.04 -37.75 33.11
CA LEU A 8 7.90 -39.16 32.72
C LEU A 8 7.45 -39.22 31.26
N LEU A 9 8.04 -40.12 30.49
CA LEU A 9 7.65 -40.36 29.10
C LEU A 9 7.28 -41.82 28.91
N TYR A 10 6.01 -42.07 28.62
CA TYR A 10 5.49 -43.38 28.21
C TYR A 10 5.41 -43.46 26.69
N THR A 11 6.28 -44.27 26.08
CA THR A 11 6.26 -44.55 24.63
C THR A 11 7.05 -45.82 24.32
N GLN A 12 6.64 -46.54 23.27
CA GLN A 12 7.39 -47.65 22.69
C GLN A 12 8.31 -47.20 21.54
N ASP A 13 8.27 -45.92 21.15
CA ASP A 13 9.02 -45.34 20.02
C ASP A 13 10.38 -44.76 20.49
N ALA A 14 11.47 -45.41 20.10
CA ALA A 14 12.83 -45.01 20.45
C ALA A 14 13.27 -43.66 19.85
N ASP A 15 12.71 -43.24 18.72
CA ASP A 15 13.02 -41.96 18.07
C ASP A 15 12.29 -40.80 18.76
N LEU A 16 11.07 -41.04 19.23
CA LEU A 16 10.35 -40.07 20.06
C LEU A 16 11.10 -39.82 21.39
N VAL A 17 11.61 -40.87 22.04
CA VAL A 17 12.42 -40.74 23.27
C VAL A 17 13.64 -39.85 23.06
N ARG A 18 14.38 -40.08 21.97
CA ARG A 18 15.57 -39.27 21.64
C ARG A 18 15.23 -37.79 21.41
N ARG A 19 14.15 -37.52 20.67
CA ARG A 19 13.69 -36.15 20.38
C ARG A 19 13.23 -35.41 21.64
N ILE A 20 12.38 -36.03 22.46
CA ILE A 20 11.86 -35.41 23.68
C ILE A 20 12.99 -35.17 24.70
N LYS A 21 13.91 -36.13 24.88
CA LYS A 21 15.10 -35.92 25.72
C LYS A 21 15.96 -34.75 25.24
N ALA A 22 16.13 -34.58 23.93
CA ALA A 22 16.87 -33.46 23.37
C ALA A 22 16.15 -32.12 23.58
N PHE A 23 14.83 -32.08 23.42
CA PHE A 23 14.02 -30.87 23.60
C PHE A 23 13.98 -30.43 25.06
N LEU A 24 13.86 -31.35 26.00
CA LEU A 24 13.68 -31.04 27.42
C LEU A 24 14.98 -31.02 28.23
N ARG A 25 16.15 -31.28 27.61
CA ARG A 25 17.45 -31.30 28.28
C ARG A 25 17.76 -30.05 29.12
N ALA A 26 17.25 -28.89 28.70
CA ALA A 26 17.45 -27.60 29.39
C ALA A 26 16.36 -27.29 30.43
N ILE A 27 15.29 -28.08 30.50
CA ILE A 27 14.09 -27.81 31.32
C ILE A 27 14.00 -28.82 32.47
N ALA A 28 14.00 -30.12 32.17
CA ALA A 28 13.84 -31.17 33.17
C ALA A 28 14.43 -32.52 32.72
N PRO A 29 14.87 -33.37 33.65
CA PRO A 29 15.24 -34.75 33.33
C PRO A 29 14.01 -35.54 32.87
N VAL A 30 14.13 -36.24 31.74
CA VAL A 30 13.07 -37.11 31.18
C VAL A 30 13.40 -38.57 31.47
N ARG A 31 12.54 -39.23 32.23
CA ARG A 31 12.61 -40.67 32.52
C ARG A 31 11.67 -41.43 31.59
N HIS A 32 12.23 -42.31 30.77
CA HIS A 32 11.48 -43.13 29.81
C HIS A 32 10.98 -44.40 30.48
N VAL A 33 9.70 -44.73 30.27
CA VAL A 33 9.02 -45.93 30.76
C VAL A 33 8.41 -46.66 29.55
N PRO A 34 8.97 -47.80 29.11
CA PRO A 34 8.47 -48.51 27.93
C PRO A 34 7.35 -49.53 28.23
N GLU A 35 7.21 -49.97 29.48
CA GLU A 35 6.28 -51.03 29.91
C GLU A 35 5.21 -50.46 30.85
N ALA A 36 3.94 -50.78 30.59
CA ALA A 36 2.78 -50.38 31.38
C ALA A 36 2.91 -50.74 32.87
N ASP A 37 3.31 -51.98 33.16
CA ASP A 37 3.44 -52.52 34.53
C ASP A 37 4.44 -51.77 35.41
N ARG A 38 5.38 -51.03 34.80
CA ARG A 38 6.38 -50.25 35.53
C ARG A 38 5.93 -48.81 35.78
N LEU A 39 4.88 -48.34 35.12
CA LEU A 39 4.43 -46.95 35.21
C LEU A 39 3.93 -46.62 36.61
N ASP A 40 3.09 -47.47 37.21
CA ASP A 40 2.57 -47.28 38.57
C ASP A 40 3.68 -47.25 39.62
N ALA A 41 4.63 -48.18 39.55
CA ALA A 41 5.77 -48.22 40.48
C ALA A 41 6.66 -46.97 40.36
N VAL A 42 6.77 -46.39 39.16
CA VAL A 42 7.50 -45.14 38.93
C VAL A 42 6.69 -43.94 39.44
N LEU A 43 5.39 -43.87 39.16
CA LEU A 43 4.50 -42.79 39.62
C LEU A 43 4.45 -42.71 41.15
N GLN A 44 4.40 -43.86 41.85
CA GLN A 44 4.49 -43.92 43.32
C GLN A 44 5.75 -43.25 43.89
N GLN A 45 6.86 -43.29 43.16
CA GLN A 45 8.13 -42.71 43.60
C GLN A 45 8.36 -41.27 43.14
N THR A 46 7.59 -40.79 42.15
CA THR A 46 7.84 -39.50 41.49
C THR A 46 6.65 -38.54 41.46
N SER A 47 5.47 -38.90 41.97
CA SER A 47 4.34 -37.99 42.13
C SER A 47 4.66 -36.86 43.14
N PRO A 48 4.37 -35.59 42.84
CA PRO A 48 3.72 -35.07 41.63
C PRO A 48 4.68 -34.96 40.43
N ALA A 49 4.22 -35.39 39.25
CA ALA A 49 5.01 -35.42 38.01
C ALA A 49 4.20 -34.99 36.78
N ILE A 50 4.91 -34.71 35.68
CA ILE A 50 4.31 -34.56 34.35
C ILE A 50 4.49 -35.86 33.59
N LEU A 51 3.40 -36.45 33.11
CA LEU A 51 3.40 -37.67 32.30
C LEU A 51 3.12 -37.33 30.83
N LEU A 52 4.13 -37.49 29.99
CA LEU A 52 4.01 -37.46 28.54
C LEU A 52 3.60 -38.85 28.05
N MET A 53 2.45 -38.96 27.40
CA MET A 53 1.89 -40.24 26.98
C MET A 53 1.73 -40.32 25.47
N ASP A 54 2.42 -41.25 24.82
CA ASP A 54 2.26 -41.53 23.39
C ASP A 54 1.03 -42.41 23.15
N LEU A 55 -0.02 -41.81 22.57
CA LEU A 55 -1.31 -42.45 22.30
C LEU A 55 -1.25 -43.52 21.19
N ARG A 56 -0.10 -43.69 20.51
CA ARG A 56 0.08 -44.79 19.54
C ARG A 56 0.38 -46.12 20.21
N ALA A 57 0.75 -46.14 21.49
CA ALA A 57 0.99 -47.38 22.21
C ALA A 57 -0.34 -48.11 22.47
N LYS A 58 -0.35 -49.44 22.30
CA LYS A 58 -1.58 -50.25 22.35
C LYS A 58 -2.36 -50.11 23.67
N ASP A 59 -1.64 -49.95 24.77
CA ASP A 59 -2.22 -49.91 26.12
C ASP A 59 -2.34 -48.47 26.66
N ALA A 60 -2.11 -47.44 25.82
CA ALA A 60 -2.07 -46.04 26.28
C ALA A 60 -3.41 -45.57 26.85
N TRP A 61 -4.52 -46.03 26.26
CA TRP A 61 -5.86 -45.62 26.68
C TRP A 61 -6.29 -46.16 28.03
N ASP A 62 -6.08 -47.46 28.24
CA ASP A 62 -6.36 -48.11 29.53
C ASP A 62 -5.50 -47.49 30.64
N LEU A 63 -4.24 -47.15 30.32
CA LEU A 63 -3.34 -46.45 31.25
C LEU A 63 -3.76 -45.01 31.52
N LEU A 64 -4.27 -44.28 30.53
CA LEU A 64 -4.73 -42.90 30.70
C LEU A 64 -5.87 -42.84 31.73
N GLU A 65 -6.86 -43.73 31.62
CA GLU A 65 -7.98 -43.79 32.56
C GLU A 65 -7.53 -44.26 33.97
N GLN A 66 -6.61 -45.22 34.03
CA GLN A 66 -6.04 -45.70 35.30
C GLN A 66 -5.25 -44.60 36.03
N VAL A 67 -4.39 -43.86 35.32
CA VAL A 67 -3.59 -42.78 35.92
C VAL A 67 -4.48 -41.62 36.35
N GLN A 68 -5.50 -41.25 35.57
CA GLN A 68 -6.44 -40.19 35.97
C GLN A 68 -7.21 -40.54 37.25
N LYS A 69 -7.60 -41.81 37.44
CA LYS A 69 -8.31 -42.25 38.66
C LYS A 69 -7.38 -42.46 39.85
N GLY A 70 -6.19 -43.02 39.63
CA GLY A 70 -5.24 -43.39 40.69
C GLY A 70 -4.33 -42.25 41.14
N TRP A 71 -4.04 -41.30 40.25
CA TRP A 71 -3.01 -40.26 40.44
C TRP A 71 -3.50 -38.87 39.97
N PRO A 72 -4.50 -38.26 40.65
CA PRO A 72 -5.06 -36.96 40.24
C PRO A 72 -4.05 -35.81 40.30
N GLU A 73 -2.90 -36.01 40.96
CA GLU A 73 -1.84 -35.02 41.10
C GLU A 73 -0.82 -35.04 39.95
N VAL A 74 -0.98 -35.96 39.00
CA VAL A 74 -0.11 -36.12 37.82
C VAL A 74 -0.72 -35.40 36.63
N LEU A 75 0.02 -34.46 36.04
CA LEU A 75 -0.42 -33.77 34.83
C LEU A 75 -0.10 -34.62 33.60
N ILE A 76 -1.13 -35.00 32.85
CA ILE A 76 -0.99 -35.80 31.63
C ILE A 76 -0.94 -34.89 30.40
N ILE A 77 0.10 -35.07 29.57
CA ILE A 77 0.19 -34.48 28.24
C ILE A 77 0.15 -35.61 27.21
N ALA A 78 -0.93 -35.69 26.46
CA ALA A 78 -1.11 -36.70 25.43
C ALA A 78 -0.42 -36.30 24.12
N LEU A 79 0.30 -37.23 23.51
CA LEU A 79 1.00 -37.08 22.24
C LEU A 79 0.41 -38.03 21.22
N GLY A 80 -0.12 -37.51 20.12
CA GLY A 80 -0.79 -38.35 19.12
C GLY A 80 -0.66 -37.83 17.69
N THR A 81 -1.14 -38.64 16.75
CA THR A 81 -1.17 -38.24 15.34
C THR A 81 -2.27 -37.20 15.09
N PRO A 82 -2.02 -36.16 14.27
CA PRO A 82 -2.97 -35.08 14.08
C PRO A 82 -4.24 -35.63 13.41
N ARG A 83 -5.40 -35.19 13.90
CA ARG A 83 -6.74 -35.62 13.44
C ARG A 83 -7.03 -37.12 13.61
N SER A 84 -6.23 -37.84 14.38
CA SER A 84 -6.57 -39.22 14.75
C SER A 84 -7.66 -39.25 15.81
N GLU A 85 -8.50 -40.29 15.77
CA GLU A 85 -9.57 -40.53 16.75
C GLU A 85 -9.04 -40.57 18.19
N PRO A 86 -7.90 -41.24 18.50
CA PRO A 86 -7.30 -41.21 19.83
C PRO A 86 -6.93 -39.80 20.34
N LEU A 87 -6.40 -38.93 19.48
CA LEU A 87 -6.00 -37.58 19.92
C LEU A 87 -7.23 -36.70 20.21
N ARG A 88 -8.29 -36.84 19.42
CA ARG A 88 -9.56 -36.12 19.59
C ARG A 88 -10.32 -36.55 20.85
N GLU A 89 -10.33 -37.84 21.14
CA GLU A 89 -10.91 -38.35 22.38
C GLU A 89 -10.11 -37.88 23.59
N ALA A 90 -8.76 -37.85 23.50
CA ALA A 90 -7.92 -37.38 24.59
C ALA A 90 -8.12 -35.88 24.88
N GLU A 91 -8.36 -35.06 23.87
CA GLU A 91 -8.76 -33.64 24.02
C GLU A 91 -10.09 -33.45 24.77
N GLN A 92 -10.96 -34.47 24.79
CA GLN A 92 -12.23 -34.45 25.50
C GLN A 92 -12.13 -34.99 26.93
N CYS A 93 -10.98 -35.59 27.29
CA CYS A 93 -10.68 -36.05 28.65
C CYS A 93 -10.12 -34.92 29.51
N ASP A 94 -10.23 -35.05 30.84
CA ASP A 94 -9.66 -34.11 31.82
C ASP A 94 -8.13 -34.29 31.94
N ILE A 95 -7.40 -34.05 30.84
CA ILE A 95 -5.94 -34.05 30.77
C ILE A 95 -5.42 -32.61 30.65
N TYR A 96 -4.14 -32.40 30.94
CA TYR A 96 -3.56 -31.05 30.93
C TYR A 96 -3.45 -30.47 29.52
N ALA A 97 -3.02 -31.29 28.55
CA ALA A 97 -2.91 -30.90 27.15
C ALA A 97 -2.83 -32.11 26.21
N ALA A 98 -3.22 -31.93 24.95
CA ALA A 98 -2.96 -32.85 23.86
C ALA A 98 -2.14 -32.14 22.78
N GLU A 99 -1.09 -32.78 22.25
CA GLU A 99 -0.21 -32.22 21.24
C GLU A 99 0.11 -33.22 20.11
N ASP A 100 0.47 -32.66 18.95
CA ASP A 100 0.89 -33.44 17.78
C ASP A 100 2.29 -34.03 17.98
N LEU A 101 2.50 -35.27 17.53
CA LEU A 101 3.81 -35.92 17.42
C LEU A 101 4.82 -35.16 16.53
N GLN A 102 4.37 -34.28 15.61
CA GLN A 102 5.20 -33.29 14.92
C GLN A 102 5.53 -32.09 15.83
N LEU A 103 6.24 -32.38 16.92
CA LEU A 103 6.55 -31.40 17.96
C LEU A 103 7.45 -30.26 17.45
N ASP A 104 6.93 -29.03 17.49
CA ASP A 104 7.76 -27.83 17.43
C ASP A 104 8.51 -27.64 18.75
N ARG A 105 9.83 -27.43 18.66
CA ARG A 105 10.71 -27.38 19.84
C ARG A 105 10.32 -26.26 20.80
N HIS A 106 10.05 -25.06 20.31
CA HIS A 106 9.81 -23.89 21.16
C HIS A 106 8.42 -23.97 21.80
N ARG A 107 7.41 -24.35 21.02
CA ARG A 107 6.04 -24.53 21.51
C ARG A 107 5.96 -25.64 22.55
N PHE A 108 6.58 -26.78 22.30
CA PHE A 108 6.58 -27.91 23.23
C PHE A 108 7.34 -27.59 24.53
N GLN A 109 8.49 -26.91 24.44
CA GLN A 109 9.21 -26.42 25.61
C GLN A 109 8.37 -25.44 26.46
N ALA A 110 7.65 -24.52 25.80
CA ALA A 110 6.77 -23.57 26.48
C ALA A 110 5.60 -24.29 27.18
N LEU A 111 5.00 -25.29 26.54
CA LEU A 111 3.92 -26.10 27.13
C LEU A 111 4.40 -26.82 28.40
N VAL A 112 5.53 -27.52 28.32
CA VAL A 112 6.08 -28.26 29.47
C VAL A 112 6.49 -27.30 30.59
N SER A 113 7.04 -26.12 30.28
CA SER A 113 7.35 -25.10 31.28
C SER A 113 6.10 -24.61 32.01
N ARG A 114 5.00 -24.36 31.29
CA ARG A 114 3.71 -23.96 31.90
C ARG A 114 3.14 -25.07 32.78
N ALA A 115 3.29 -26.33 32.38
CA ALA A 115 2.86 -27.48 33.16
C ALA A 115 3.62 -27.57 34.50
N PHE A 116 4.92 -27.31 34.51
CA PHE A 116 5.71 -27.25 35.75
C PHE A 116 5.31 -26.08 36.65
N ASP A 117 5.06 -24.89 36.07
CA ASP A 117 4.56 -23.75 36.84
C ASP A 117 3.18 -24.03 37.45
N HIS A 118 2.30 -24.72 36.70
CA HIS A 118 0.99 -25.15 37.20
C HIS A 118 1.11 -26.12 38.37
N LEU A 119 1.97 -27.16 38.25
CA LEU A 119 2.25 -28.08 39.36
C LEU A 119 2.76 -27.34 40.61
N ARG A 120 3.69 -26.39 40.44
CA ARG A 120 4.21 -25.59 41.57
C ARG A 120 3.10 -24.81 42.27
N VAL A 121 2.22 -24.15 41.51
CA VAL A 121 1.11 -23.35 42.07
C VAL A 121 0.09 -24.25 42.79
N VAL A 122 -0.23 -25.42 42.23
CA VAL A 122 -1.13 -26.38 42.87
C VAL A 122 -0.52 -26.88 44.19
N GLN A 123 0.78 -27.15 44.21
CA GLN A 123 1.48 -27.58 45.42
C GLN A 123 1.56 -26.47 46.48
N GLU A 124 1.92 -25.24 46.10
CA GLU A 124 1.93 -24.07 47.00
C GLU A 124 0.56 -23.82 47.62
N ASN A 125 -0.51 -23.90 46.83
CA ASN A 125 -1.89 -23.76 47.33
C ASN A 125 -2.27 -24.86 48.33
N ARG A 126 -1.78 -26.09 48.12
CA ARG A 126 -2.02 -27.19 49.05
C ARG A 126 -1.26 -27.00 50.35
N GLU A 127 0.02 -26.65 50.30
CA GLU A 127 0.83 -26.37 51.49
C GLU A 127 0.22 -25.22 52.32
N LEU A 128 -0.33 -24.19 51.67
CA LEU A 128 -1.05 -23.11 52.34
C LEU A 128 -2.37 -23.57 52.98
N ARG A 129 -3.10 -24.48 52.34
CA ARG A 129 -4.32 -25.08 52.91
C ARG A 129 -4.01 -25.97 54.12
N ASP A 130 -2.97 -26.78 54.04
CA ASP A 130 -2.55 -27.67 55.13
C ASP A 130 -2.00 -26.86 56.31
N GLN A 131 -1.26 -25.77 56.06
CA GLN A 131 -0.82 -24.83 57.11
C GLN A 131 -2.00 -24.11 57.78
N SER A 132 -3.05 -23.78 57.02
CA SER A 132 -4.27 -23.18 57.56
C SER A 132 -5.11 -24.16 58.39
N ALA A 133 -4.93 -25.47 58.21
CA ALA A 133 -5.66 -26.51 58.95
C ALA A 133 -5.01 -26.89 60.30
N LEU A 134 -3.75 -26.49 60.54
CA LEU A 134 -2.96 -26.85 61.73
C LEU A 134 -2.94 -25.79 62.84
N ALA A 135 -3.68 -24.67 62.69
CA ALA A 135 -3.81 -23.66 63.74
C ALA A 135 -4.96 -24.02 64.72
N PRO A 136 -4.73 -24.12 66.04
CA PRO A 136 -5.82 -24.34 66.99
C PRO A 136 -6.70 -23.08 67.08
N LEU A 137 -8.00 -23.25 66.83
CA LEU A 137 -9.01 -22.20 66.98
C LEU A 137 -9.21 -21.87 68.46
N PRO A 138 -9.27 -20.57 68.86
CA PRO A 138 -9.68 -20.20 70.21
C PRO A 138 -11.18 -20.48 70.41
N GLU A 139 -11.56 -20.92 71.62
CA GLU A 139 -12.95 -21.17 72.02
C GLU A 139 -13.86 -19.93 71.81
N PRO A 140 -15.14 -20.12 71.49
CA PRO A 140 -16.07 -19.00 71.34
C PRO A 140 -16.55 -18.50 72.71
N PRO A 141 -16.63 -17.19 72.96
CA PRO A 141 -17.24 -16.68 74.17
C PRO A 141 -18.77 -16.88 74.12
N ARG A 142 -19.33 -17.16 75.30
CA ARG A 142 -20.76 -17.38 75.54
C ARG A 142 -21.60 -16.15 75.23
N ARG A 143 -22.80 -16.44 74.71
CA ARG A 143 -23.93 -15.55 74.39
C ARG A 143 -24.18 -14.44 75.41
N VAL A 144 -24.42 -13.24 74.88
CA VAL A 144 -25.40 -12.28 75.41
C VAL A 144 -26.31 -11.90 74.24
N ASP A 145 -27.60 -12.18 74.40
CA ASP A 145 -28.66 -11.72 73.51
C ASP A 145 -28.75 -10.20 73.54
N LEU A 146 -28.80 -9.56 72.37
CA LEU A 146 -29.61 -8.36 72.11
C LEU A 146 -29.77 -8.22 70.58
N ALA A 147 -30.98 -7.85 70.20
CA ALA A 147 -31.54 -8.00 68.87
C ALA A 147 -30.85 -7.18 67.76
N SER A 148 -31.16 -7.58 66.52
CA SER A 148 -31.02 -6.84 65.25
C SER A 148 -29.62 -6.60 64.69
N GLU A 149 -29.06 -7.59 64.00
CA GLU A 149 -28.17 -7.35 62.85
C GLU A 149 -28.61 -8.23 61.67
N ARG A 150 -29.09 -7.54 60.63
CA ARG A 150 -29.43 -8.12 59.33
C ARG A 150 -28.12 -8.52 58.65
N TYR A 151 -28.13 -9.70 58.03
CA TYR A 151 -27.05 -10.19 57.16
C TYR A 151 -26.61 -9.10 56.17
N SER A 152 -25.42 -8.55 56.37
CA SER A 152 -24.68 -7.81 55.35
C SER A 152 -23.82 -8.82 54.59
N SER A 153 -24.42 -9.52 53.62
CA SER A 153 -23.67 -10.31 52.65
C SER A 153 -23.15 -9.37 51.57
N SER A 154 -22.00 -8.74 51.82
CA SER A 154 -21.25 -8.07 50.76
C SER A 154 -20.65 -9.12 49.83
N MET A 155 -20.99 -9.06 48.54
CA MET A 155 -20.31 -9.83 47.49
C MET A 155 -18.80 -9.59 47.61
N PRO A 156 -17.95 -10.63 47.52
CA PRO A 156 -16.51 -10.43 47.52
C PRO A 156 -16.14 -9.50 46.35
N MET A 157 -15.45 -8.39 46.66
CA MET A 157 -14.86 -7.52 45.64
C MET A 157 -14.12 -8.39 44.62
N LEU A 158 -14.47 -8.25 43.33
CA LEU A 158 -13.75 -8.86 42.21
C LEU A 158 -12.26 -8.56 42.40
N ARG A 159 -11.50 -9.52 42.93
CA ARG A 159 -10.06 -9.47 42.92
C ARG A 159 -9.68 -9.78 41.49
N PHE A 160 -9.48 -8.76 40.66
CA PHE A 160 -8.79 -8.91 39.38
C PHE A 160 -7.30 -9.12 39.70
N PRO A 161 -6.78 -10.36 39.82
CA PRO A 161 -5.40 -10.55 40.22
C PRO A 161 -4.57 -10.44 38.93
N ARG A 162 -3.86 -9.33 38.75
CA ARG A 162 -2.68 -9.26 37.86
C ARG A 162 -2.87 -9.49 36.35
N VAL A 163 -4.10 -9.65 35.83
CA VAL A 163 -4.37 -9.87 34.39
C VAL A 163 -4.00 -8.66 33.51
N PHE A 164 -3.80 -7.49 34.10
CA PHE A 164 -3.42 -6.25 33.38
C PHE A 164 -2.00 -6.25 32.75
N ARG A 165 -1.23 -7.35 32.79
CA ARG A 165 0.18 -7.32 32.36
C ARG A 165 0.49 -7.82 30.94
N ARG A 166 -0.42 -8.48 30.21
CA ARG A 166 -0.22 -8.81 28.78
C ARG A 166 -1.53 -8.95 28.03
N PHE A 167 -1.86 -7.96 27.18
CA PHE A 167 -2.98 -8.07 26.24
C PHE A 167 -2.51 -8.76 24.96
N ASP A 168 -2.77 -10.07 24.83
CA ASP A 168 -2.51 -10.80 23.57
C ASP A 168 -3.79 -10.89 22.69
N ASN A 169 -5.01 -10.84 23.25
CA ASN A 169 -6.29 -10.79 22.52
C ASN A 169 -7.47 -10.39 23.46
N VAL A 170 -8.43 -9.59 22.97
CA VAL A 170 -9.64 -9.19 23.73
C VAL A 170 -10.58 -10.36 24.02
N GLU A 171 -10.61 -11.40 23.19
CA GLU A 171 -11.42 -12.60 23.47
C GLU A 171 -10.93 -13.33 24.73
N ALA A 172 -9.60 -13.35 24.97
CA ALA A 172 -9.04 -13.93 26.19
C ALA A 172 -9.42 -13.09 27.42
N LEU A 173 -9.37 -11.76 27.30
CA LEU A 173 -9.81 -10.85 28.36
C LEU A 173 -11.28 -11.09 28.72
N LEU A 174 -12.17 -11.15 27.72
CA LEU A 174 -13.60 -11.36 27.95
C LEU A 174 -13.89 -12.73 28.58
N SER A 175 -13.13 -13.77 28.21
CA SER A 175 -13.25 -15.09 28.82
C SER A 175 -12.84 -15.07 30.30
N SER A 176 -11.72 -14.43 30.65
CA SER A 176 -11.31 -14.27 32.05
C SER A 176 -12.29 -13.41 32.86
N VAL A 177 -12.91 -12.40 32.23
CA VAL A 177 -13.97 -11.60 32.87
C VAL A 177 -15.21 -12.48 33.14
N VAL A 178 -15.63 -13.33 32.20
CA VAL A 178 -16.75 -14.27 32.41
C VAL A 178 -16.48 -15.21 33.56
N GLU A 179 -15.29 -15.80 33.63
CA GLU A 179 -14.90 -16.71 34.71
C GLU A 179 -14.93 -16.00 36.07
N GLY A 180 -14.27 -14.83 36.18
CA GLY A 180 -14.27 -14.05 37.41
C GLY A 180 -15.66 -13.58 37.85
N VAL A 181 -16.53 -13.23 36.89
CA VAL A 181 -17.92 -12.86 37.15
C VAL A 181 -18.76 -14.07 37.58
N ALA A 182 -18.54 -15.24 36.97
CA ALA A 182 -19.25 -16.47 37.34
C ALA A 182 -18.89 -16.93 38.77
N ASP A 183 -17.60 -16.82 39.13
CA ASP A 183 -17.11 -17.11 40.47
C ASP A 183 -17.64 -16.13 41.51
N ALA A 184 -17.57 -14.82 41.22
CA ALA A 184 -18.08 -13.78 42.12
C ALA A 184 -19.59 -13.88 42.32
N ALA A 185 -20.36 -14.15 41.25
CA ALA A 185 -21.81 -14.27 41.32
C ALA A 185 -22.30 -15.66 41.79
N THR A 186 -21.41 -16.66 41.92
CA THR A 186 -21.75 -18.03 42.31
C THR A 186 -22.85 -18.66 41.44
N VAL A 187 -22.71 -18.52 40.12
CA VAL A 187 -23.72 -18.95 39.14
C VAL A 187 -23.22 -20.07 38.24
N THR A 188 -24.17 -20.87 37.75
CA THR A 188 -23.88 -22.02 36.87
C THR A 188 -23.62 -21.64 35.42
N ARG A 189 -24.05 -20.45 34.99
CA ARG A 189 -23.94 -19.96 33.61
C ARG A 189 -23.81 -18.45 33.60
N VAL A 190 -22.90 -17.94 32.78
CA VAL A 190 -22.74 -16.50 32.50
C VAL A 190 -22.39 -16.32 31.03
N GLY A 191 -22.83 -15.22 30.43
CA GLY A 191 -22.27 -14.79 29.16
C GLY A 191 -22.32 -13.29 28.97
N ILE A 192 -21.44 -12.80 28.10
CA ILE A 192 -21.33 -11.40 27.73
C ILE A 192 -21.71 -11.26 26.27
N PHE A 193 -22.81 -10.57 26.02
CA PHE A 193 -23.08 -10.02 24.71
C PHE A 193 -22.37 -8.67 24.59
N SER A 194 -21.64 -8.48 23.50
CA SER A 194 -21.13 -7.16 23.15
C SER A 194 -21.29 -6.92 21.66
N ARG A 195 -21.20 -5.65 21.29
CA ARG A 195 -21.16 -5.26 19.88
C ARG A 195 -19.97 -5.92 19.16
N VAL A 196 -20.21 -6.41 17.96
CA VAL A 196 -19.20 -6.95 17.04
C VAL A 196 -18.59 -5.82 16.23
N ARG A 197 -17.29 -5.90 15.91
CA ARG A 197 -16.65 -4.91 15.04
C ARG A 197 -17.33 -4.86 13.66
N GLN A 198 -17.43 -3.66 13.08
CA GLN A 198 -17.93 -3.38 11.71
C GLN A 198 -19.40 -3.77 11.42
N SER A 199 -20.13 -4.35 12.38
CA SER A 199 -21.55 -4.57 12.27
C SER A 199 -22.28 -3.87 13.42
N ASP A 200 -23.45 -3.31 13.14
CA ASP A 200 -24.36 -2.75 14.15
C ASP A 200 -25.10 -3.88 14.89
N ARG A 201 -24.38 -4.97 15.20
CA ARG A 201 -24.92 -6.18 15.80
C ARG A 201 -24.20 -6.55 17.09
N TYR A 202 -24.96 -7.09 18.02
CA TYR A 202 -24.53 -7.65 19.30
C TYR A 202 -24.57 -9.17 19.20
N ARG A 203 -23.48 -9.82 19.59
CA ARG A 203 -23.38 -11.29 19.68
C ARG A 203 -22.73 -11.71 20.99
N LEU A 204 -22.86 -12.98 21.34
CA LEU A 204 -22.12 -13.56 22.46
C LEU A 204 -20.62 -13.55 22.15
N ARG A 205 -19.81 -12.83 22.94
CA ARG A 205 -18.35 -12.77 22.78
C ARG A 205 -17.59 -13.74 23.68
N ALA A 206 -18.16 -14.03 24.84
CA ALA A 206 -17.61 -14.98 25.81
C ALA A 206 -18.75 -15.53 26.66
N GLY A 207 -18.64 -16.79 27.08
CA GLY A 207 -19.67 -17.44 27.86
C GLY A 207 -19.18 -18.71 28.55
N LEU A 208 -19.75 -18.99 29.71
CA LEU A 208 -19.50 -20.18 30.51
C LEU A 208 -20.80 -20.99 30.58
N ARG A 209 -20.74 -22.24 30.09
CA ARG A 209 -21.87 -23.20 30.09
C ARG A 209 -23.15 -22.65 29.43
N CYS A 210 -22.99 -21.82 28.39
CA CYS A 210 -24.10 -21.27 27.59
C CYS A 210 -24.78 -22.35 26.75
N LEU A 211 -26.04 -22.12 26.40
CA LEU A 211 -26.78 -23.02 25.51
C LEU A 211 -26.24 -22.90 24.07
N PRO A 212 -26.24 -23.98 23.27
CA PRO A 212 -25.81 -23.93 21.86
C PRO A 212 -26.52 -22.85 21.06
N GLU A 213 -27.82 -22.67 21.29
CA GLU A 213 -28.66 -21.68 20.63
C GLU A 213 -28.22 -20.25 20.96
N THR A 214 -27.59 -20.01 22.12
CA THR A 214 -27.11 -18.68 22.52
C THR A 214 -25.94 -18.20 21.64
N TYR A 215 -25.14 -19.12 21.08
CA TYR A 215 -24.00 -18.75 20.22
C TYR A 215 -24.42 -18.30 18.82
N GLU A 216 -25.58 -18.72 18.33
CA GLU A 216 -26.08 -18.36 16.99
C GLU A 216 -26.92 -17.08 16.97
N VAL A 217 -27.25 -16.53 18.13
CA VAL A 217 -28.12 -15.37 18.25
C VAL A 217 -27.34 -14.07 18.03
N GLU A 218 -27.83 -13.26 17.10
CA GLU A 218 -27.36 -11.89 16.86
C GLU A 218 -28.52 -10.89 16.98
N TYR A 219 -28.24 -9.74 17.60
CA TYR A 219 -29.20 -8.65 17.75
C TYR A 219 -28.72 -7.40 17.02
N GLY A 220 -29.53 -6.80 16.16
CA GLY A 220 -29.20 -5.50 15.55
C GLY A 220 -29.49 -4.33 16.49
N GLU A 221 -28.93 -3.14 16.20
CA GLU A 221 -29.22 -1.89 16.94
C GLU A 221 -30.72 -1.48 16.95
N ARG A 222 -31.50 -1.96 15.99
CA ARG A 222 -32.96 -1.70 15.92
C ARG A 222 -33.79 -2.79 16.59
N ASP A 223 -33.15 -3.79 17.16
CA ASP A 223 -33.86 -4.87 17.84
C ASP A 223 -34.63 -4.31 19.07
N PRO A 224 -35.89 -4.75 19.30
CA PRO A 224 -36.67 -4.29 20.44
C PRO A 224 -35.99 -4.49 21.79
N LEU A 225 -35.20 -5.55 21.98
CA LEU A 225 -34.47 -5.80 23.23
C LEU A 225 -33.37 -4.77 23.46
N VAL A 226 -32.59 -4.48 22.41
CA VAL A 226 -31.50 -3.49 22.46
C VAL A 226 -32.07 -2.09 22.74
N ARG A 227 -33.15 -1.71 22.03
CA ARG A 227 -33.84 -0.43 22.24
C ARG A 227 -34.43 -0.31 23.65
N TRP A 228 -34.93 -1.42 24.20
CA TRP A 228 -35.44 -1.43 25.56
C TRP A 228 -34.32 -1.13 26.57
N PHE A 229 -33.14 -1.75 26.42
CA PHE A 229 -31.99 -1.48 27.28
C PHE A 229 -31.40 -0.07 27.11
N GLU A 230 -31.46 0.51 25.90
CA GLU A 230 -31.09 1.92 25.67
C GLU A 230 -32.00 2.89 26.43
N LEU A 231 -33.30 2.60 26.50
CA LEU A 231 -34.30 3.48 27.11
C LEU A 231 -34.37 3.36 28.63
N HIS A 232 -34.23 2.14 29.18
CA HIS A 232 -34.56 1.87 30.58
C HIS A 232 -33.33 1.64 31.47
N ALA A 233 -32.19 1.23 30.92
CA ALA A 233 -30.95 0.93 31.65
C ALA A 233 -31.12 0.04 32.92
N HIS A 234 -32.20 -0.73 33.00
CA HIS A 234 -32.52 -1.57 34.16
C HIS A 234 -32.15 -3.03 33.91
N LEU A 235 -31.81 -3.74 34.99
CA LEU A 235 -31.66 -5.19 34.95
C LEU A 235 -33.02 -5.87 34.76
N ILE A 236 -33.03 -6.98 34.04
CA ILE A 236 -34.17 -7.86 33.85
C ILE A 236 -33.98 -9.07 34.78
N CYS A 237 -34.93 -9.32 35.68
CA CYS A 237 -34.91 -10.49 36.56
C CYS A 237 -36.19 -11.30 36.39
N ARG A 238 -36.07 -12.63 36.27
CA ARG A 238 -37.20 -13.54 36.06
C ARG A 238 -38.23 -13.45 37.19
N SER A 239 -37.81 -13.25 38.44
CA SER A 239 -38.71 -13.07 39.59
C SER A 239 -39.53 -11.78 39.52
N ASN A 240 -39.04 -10.76 38.81
CA ASN A 240 -39.65 -9.42 38.77
C ASN A 240 -40.51 -9.21 37.52
N LEU A 241 -40.48 -10.14 36.55
CA LEU A 241 -41.35 -10.12 35.36
C LEU A 241 -42.85 -9.93 35.64
N PRO A 242 -43.45 -10.56 36.68
CA PRO A 242 -44.88 -10.37 36.97
C PRO A 242 -45.24 -8.91 37.31
N GLN A 243 -44.28 -8.12 37.78
CA GLN A 243 -44.50 -6.73 38.21
C GLN A 243 -44.47 -5.72 37.05
N ALA A 244 -44.01 -6.11 35.85
CA ALA A 244 -43.98 -5.23 34.68
C ALA A 244 -45.40 -4.90 34.17
N SER A 245 -45.77 -3.63 34.09
CA SER A 245 -47.12 -3.19 33.71
C SER A 245 -47.49 -3.44 32.24
N ASP A 246 -46.51 -3.43 31.33
CA ASP A 246 -46.72 -3.64 29.90
C ASP A 246 -46.56 -5.13 29.50
N GLN A 247 -47.62 -5.71 28.95
CA GLN A 247 -47.67 -7.11 28.51
C GLN A 247 -46.70 -7.38 27.34
N THR A 248 -46.46 -6.40 26.47
CA THR A 248 -45.56 -6.53 25.31
C THR A 248 -44.11 -6.57 25.75
N GLN A 249 -43.72 -5.65 26.65
CA GLN A 249 -42.38 -5.63 27.25
C GLN A 249 -42.12 -6.88 28.09
N ARG A 250 -43.12 -7.35 28.85
CA ARG A 250 -43.00 -8.58 29.64
C ARG A 250 -42.74 -9.80 28.74
N ALA A 251 -43.42 -9.90 27.60
CA ALA A 251 -43.20 -10.98 26.63
C ALA A 251 -41.80 -10.92 26.01
N LEU A 252 -41.33 -9.72 25.66
CA LEU A 252 -39.97 -9.49 25.13
C LEU A 252 -38.89 -9.92 26.12
N MET A 253 -38.96 -9.45 27.37
CA MET A 253 -38.00 -9.78 28.43
C MET A 253 -37.98 -11.27 28.75
N ARG A 254 -39.17 -11.90 28.82
CA ARG A 254 -39.29 -13.34 29.05
C ARG A 254 -38.64 -14.13 27.93
N ARG A 255 -38.89 -13.75 26.68
CA ARG A 255 -38.24 -14.37 25.51
C ARG A 255 -36.72 -14.25 25.59
N ALA A 256 -36.18 -13.09 25.95
CA ALA A 256 -34.74 -12.90 26.10
C ALA A 256 -34.15 -13.81 27.20
N LEU A 257 -34.78 -13.85 28.37
CA LEU A 257 -34.37 -14.73 29.48
C LEU A 257 -34.42 -16.21 29.10
N ASP A 258 -35.46 -16.65 28.37
CA ASP A 258 -35.59 -18.03 27.91
C ASP A 258 -34.53 -18.38 26.86
N THR A 259 -34.26 -17.47 25.91
CA THR A 259 -33.26 -17.66 24.84
C THR A 259 -31.85 -17.85 25.39
N PHE A 260 -31.51 -17.13 26.45
CA PHE A 260 -30.19 -17.24 27.10
C PHE A 260 -30.15 -18.32 28.19
N GLY A 261 -31.31 -18.88 28.56
CA GLY A 261 -31.47 -19.70 29.74
C GLY A 261 -30.97 -18.97 31.00
N ALA A 262 -31.37 -17.71 31.14
CA ALA A 262 -30.96 -16.79 32.18
C ALA A 262 -32.08 -16.53 33.20
N GLU A 263 -31.67 -16.24 34.43
CA GLU A 263 -32.49 -15.73 35.52
C GLU A 263 -32.38 -14.21 35.63
N VAL A 264 -31.20 -13.65 35.37
CA VAL A 264 -30.94 -12.20 35.41
C VAL A 264 -30.19 -11.78 34.15
N ILE A 265 -30.57 -10.64 33.57
CA ILE A 265 -29.82 -9.95 32.51
C ILE A 265 -29.52 -8.54 33.00
N VAL A 266 -28.26 -8.14 32.96
CA VAL A 266 -27.81 -6.81 33.39
C VAL A 266 -27.21 -6.09 32.19
N PRO A 267 -27.74 -4.93 31.78
CA PRO A 267 -27.18 -4.19 30.66
C PRO A 267 -25.81 -3.57 31.03
N LEU A 268 -24.94 -3.43 30.03
CA LEU A 268 -23.64 -2.78 30.15
C LEU A 268 -23.68 -1.45 29.40
N HIS A 269 -23.46 -0.35 30.11
CA HIS A 269 -23.50 1.01 29.54
C HIS A 269 -22.15 1.70 29.65
N ALA A 270 -21.80 2.44 28.60
CA ALA A 270 -20.68 3.36 28.59
C ALA A 270 -21.10 4.65 27.88
N ARG A 271 -20.75 5.81 28.46
CA ARG A 271 -21.06 7.15 27.91
C ARG A 271 -22.53 7.34 27.49
N GLY A 272 -23.47 6.76 28.24
CA GLY A 272 -24.91 6.85 27.97
C GLY A 272 -25.40 5.99 26.79
N ARG A 273 -24.59 5.03 26.32
CA ARG A 273 -24.97 4.04 25.29
C ARG A 273 -24.80 2.63 25.81
N ILE A 274 -25.64 1.71 25.33
CA ILE A 274 -25.43 0.29 25.59
C ILE A 274 -24.23 -0.22 24.77
N ILE A 275 -23.30 -0.90 25.42
CA ILE A 275 -22.16 -1.56 24.78
C ILE A 275 -22.31 -3.08 24.76
N GLY A 276 -23.23 -3.60 25.58
CA GLY A 276 -23.51 -5.02 25.72
C GLY A 276 -24.47 -5.33 26.86
N TRP A 277 -24.57 -6.59 27.22
CA TRP A 277 -25.25 -7.04 28.44
C TRP A 277 -24.62 -8.33 28.95
N LEU A 278 -24.69 -8.51 30.27
CA LEU A 278 -24.39 -9.75 30.96
C LEU A 278 -25.67 -10.51 31.21
N PHE A 279 -25.63 -11.83 31.09
CA PHE A 279 -26.70 -12.68 31.61
C PHE A 279 -26.15 -13.71 32.59
N PHE A 280 -26.98 -14.06 33.56
CA PHE A 280 -26.67 -14.95 34.66
C PHE A 280 -27.73 -16.04 34.72
N GLY A 281 -27.31 -17.30 34.75
CA GLY A 281 -28.17 -18.45 34.96
C GLY A 281 -28.51 -18.67 36.43
N HIS A 282 -28.90 -19.90 36.78
CA HIS A 282 -29.22 -20.25 38.16
C HIS A 282 -28.00 -20.17 39.08
N ARG A 283 -28.22 -19.75 40.32
CA ARG A 283 -27.22 -19.86 41.39
C ARG A 283 -26.85 -21.32 41.61
N VAL A 284 -25.59 -21.57 41.92
CA VAL A 284 -25.09 -22.91 42.26
C VAL A 284 -25.83 -23.49 43.49
N THR A 285 -26.28 -22.63 44.39
CA THR A 285 -27.08 -22.99 45.58
C THR A 285 -28.52 -23.40 45.25
N GLY A 286 -29.00 -23.15 44.02
CA GLY A 286 -30.40 -23.39 43.62
C GLY A 286 -31.41 -22.36 44.17
N GLN A 287 -30.95 -21.37 44.95
CA GLN A 287 -31.80 -20.29 45.46
C GLN A 287 -32.04 -19.21 44.40
N ARG A 288 -33.12 -18.42 44.59
CA ARG A 288 -33.38 -17.23 43.76
C ARG A 288 -32.42 -16.10 44.12
N PHE A 289 -32.26 -15.14 43.22
CA PHE A 289 -31.52 -13.91 43.51
C PHE A 289 -32.32 -13.01 44.43
N GLU A 290 -31.71 -12.58 45.53
CA GLU A 290 -32.28 -11.58 46.43
C GLU A 290 -31.93 -10.16 45.99
N TYR A 291 -32.56 -9.15 46.58
CA TYR A 291 -32.35 -7.74 46.20
C TYR A 291 -30.90 -7.30 46.37
N SER A 292 -30.23 -7.74 47.45
CA SER A 292 -28.80 -7.49 47.70
C SER A 292 -27.89 -8.14 46.64
N ASP A 293 -28.27 -9.32 46.13
CA ASP A 293 -27.53 -9.97 45.04
C ASP A 293 -27.65 -9.16 43.76
N LEU A 294 -28.84 -8.64 43.45
CA LEU A 294 -29.09 -7.83 42.26
C LEU A 294 -28.31 -6.51 42.29
N GLU A 295 -28.24 -5.83 43.44
CA GLU A 295 -27.36 -4.65 43.62
C GLU A 295 -25.89 -5.00 43.37
N GLY A 296 -25.43 -6.13 43.92
CA GLY A 296 -24.08 -6.65 43.68
C GLY A 296 -23.81 -6.92 42.19
N LEU A 297 -24.73 -7.57 41.48
CA LEU A 297 -24.61 -7.83 40.04
C LEU A 297 -24.54 -6.53 39.21
N MET A 298 -25.25 -5.48 39.64
CA MET A 298 -25.24 -4.18 38.95
C MET A 298 -23.90 -3.47 39.12
N ILE A 299 -23.30 -3.53 40.33
CA ILE A 299 -21.95 -3.02 40.59
C ILE A 299 -20.90 -3.81 39.79
N LEU A 300 -21.04 -5.13 39.70
CA LEU A 300 -20.17 -5.97 38.86
C LEU A 300 -20.30 -5.57 37.38
N ALA A 301 -21.51 -5.35 36.90
CA ALA A 301 -21.77 -4.92 35.53
C ALA A 301 -21.15 -3.54 35.22
N GLU A 302 -21.12 -2.60 36.17
CA GLU A 302 -20.46 -1.30 35.99
C GLU A 302 -18.93 -1.46 35.80
N HIS A 303 -18.29 -2.30 36.62
CA HIS A 303 -16.87 -2.62 36.44
C HIS A 303 -16.60 -3.31 35.10
N VAL A 304 -17.43 -4.29 34.73
CA VAL A 304 -17.32 -4.98 33.44
C VAL A 304 -17.53 -4.03 32.27
N SER A 305 -18.45 -3.07 32.39
CA SER A 305 -18.70 -2.05 31.36
C SER A 305 -17.45 -1.22 31.09
N THR A 306 -16.73 -0.82 32.15
CA THR A 306 -15.48 -0.05 32.03
C THR A 306 -14.37 -0.88 31.37
N VAL A 307 -14.23 -2.15 31.75
CA VAL A 307 -13.23 -3.07 31.14
C VAL A 307 -13.54 -3.29 29.66
N LEU A 308 -14.81 -3.52 29.32
CA LEU A 308 -15.27 -3.74 27.96
C LEU A 308 -15.08 -2.48 27.11
N GLU A 309 -15.38 -1.29 27.62
CA GLU A 309 -15.13 -0.02 26.93
C GLU A 309 -13.66 0.16 26.59
N ASN A 310 -12.76 -0.02 27.57
CA ASN A 310 -11.32 0.12 27.36
C ASN A 310 -10.78 -0.91 26.35
N ALA A 311 -11.28 -2.14 26.42
CA ALA A 311 -10.92 -3.18 25.47
C ALA A 311 -11.35 -2.81 24.04
N LEU A 312 -12.60 -2.36 23.86
CA LEU A 312 -13.13 -1.93 22.55
C LEU A 312 -12.39 -0.70 21.99
N LEU A 313 -12.01 0.25 22.84
CA LEU A 313 -11.21 1.41 22.43
C LEU A 313 -9.80 1.01 21.99
N TYR A 314 -9.14 0.13 22.75
CA TYR A 314 -7.81 -0.38 22.39
C TYR A 314 -7.84 -1.17 21.07
N GLU A 315 -8.89 -1.97 20.90
CA GLU A 315 -9.20 -2.68 19.67
C GLU A 315 -9.27 -1.76 18.44
N GLU A 316 -10.01 -0.65 18.56
CA GLU A 316 -10.20 0.35 17.49
C GLU A 316 -8.88 1.05 17.14
N VAL A 317 -8.14 1.52 18.14
CA VAL A 317 -6.82 2.18 17.94
C VAL A 317 -5.84 1.23 17.26
N THR A 318 -5.81 -0.04 17.67
CA THR A 318 -4.92 -1.06 17.07
C THR A 318 -5.29 -1.33 15.62
N LEU A 319 -6.60 -1.37 15.30
CA LEU A 319 -7.07 -1.55 13.93
C LEU A 319 -6.69 -0.36 13.05
N GLN A 320 -6.95 0.87 13.51
CA GLN A 320 -6.59 2.09 12.78
C GLN A 320 -5.08 2.16 12.51
N LYS A 321 -4.27 1.80 13.51
CA LYS A 321 -2.81 1.70 13.36
C LYS A 321 -2.42 0.65 12.31
N THR A 322 -2.97 -0.55 12.39
CA THR A 322 -2.65 -1.64 11.44
C THR A 322 -3.08 -1.28 10.02
N LEU A 323 -4.25 -0.66 9.85
CA LEU A 323 -4.74 -0.19 8.57
C LEU A 323 -3.82 0.91 7.99
N ALA A 324 -3.47 1.92 8.78
CA ALA A 324 -2.56 2.99 8.36
C ALA A 324 -1.19 2.43 7.94
N GLU A 325 -0.61 1.52 8.74
CA GLU A 325 0.66 0.87 8.40
C GLU A 325 0.57 0.04 7.12
N THR A 326 -0.53 -0.68 6.91
CA THR A 326 -0.76 -1.50 5.71
C THR A 326 -0.92 -0.63 4.47
N LEU A 327 -1.71 0.45 4.58
CA LEU A 327 -1.87 1.42 3.50
C LEU A 327 -0.53 2.01 3.11
N LEU A 328 0.23 2.51 4.07
CA LEU A 328 1.53 3.12 3.80
C LEU A 328 2.55 2.13 3.18
N LYS A 329 2.49 0.85 3.54
CA LYS A 329 3.30 -0.22 2.90
C LYS A 329 2.88 -0.51 1.45
N SER A 330 1.62 -0.28 1.10
CA SER A 330 1.06 -0.52 -0.24
C SER A 330 1.16 0.68 -1.21
N ILE A 331 1.57 1.85 -0.71
CA ILE A 331 1.68 3.06 -1.54
C ILE A 331 2.81 2.89 -2.56
N PRO A 332 2.55 3.14 -3.87
CA PRO A 332 3.56 2.95 -4.92
C PRO A 332 4.76 3.92 -4.85
N PRO A 333 4.62 5.19 -4.39
CA PRO A 333 5.77 6.02 -4.06
C PRO A 333 6.60 5.48 -2.88
N GLY A 334 7.92 5.63 -2.95
CA GLY A 334 8.79 5.51 -1.79
C GLY A 334 8.51 6.66 -0.82
N ILE A 335 8.30 6.36 0.46
CA ILE A 335 8.06 7.37 1.49
C ILE A 335 9.12 7.22 2.58
N ILE A 336 9.74 8.35 2.92
CA ILE A 336 10.79 8.45 3.92
C ILE A 336 10.39 9.61 4.83
N ALA A 337 10.24 9.37 6.13
CA ALA A 337 9.92 10.43 7.08
C ALA A 337 10.98 10.51 8.18
N THR A 338 11.34 11.73 8.54
CA THR A 338 12.29 12.04 9.61
C THR A 338 11.60 12.81 10.73
N ASP A 339 12.18 12.77 11.93
CA ASP A 339 11.86 13.71 13.01
C ASP A 339 12.57 15.07 12.83
N GLU A 340 12.48 15.94 13.84
CA GLU A 340 13.12 17.27 13.85
C GLU A 340 14.66 17.19 13.84
N GLU A 341 15.22 16.14 14.44
CA GLU A 341 16.67 15.86 14.46
C GLU A 341 17.17 15.18 13.18
N ALA A 342 16.33 15.09 12.13
CA ALA A 342 16.63 14.42 10.87
C ALA A 342 16.97 12.92 11.03
N ILE A 343 16.39 12.24 12.02
CA ILE A 343 16.47 10.79 12.19
C ILE A 343 15.31 10.15 11.45
N VAL A 344 15.59 9.13 10.64
CA VAL A 344 14.56 8.42 9.86
C VAL A 344 13.67 7.62 10.80
N ARG A 345 12.39 8.00 10.90
CA ARG A 345 11.35 7.28 11.65
C ARG A 345 10.54 6.37 10.78
N TRP A 346 10.54 6.61 9.47
CA TRP A 346 9.69 5.90 8.55
C TRP A 346 10.37 5.66 7.21
N PHE A 347 10.24 4.44 6.71
CA PHE A 347 10.84 3.98 5.45
C PHE A 347 10.00 2.80 4.90
N ASN A 348 9.24 2.99 3.81
CA ASN A 348 8.42 1.89 3.27
C ASN A 348 9.22 0.88 2.44
N PRO A 349 8.65 -0.33 2.24
CA PRO A 349 9.21 -1.31 1.31
C PRO A 349 9.48 -0.76 -0.09
N THR A 350 8.64 0.17 -0.57
CA THR A 350 8.87 0.78 -1.89
C THR A 350 10.14 1.63 -1.92
N ALA A 351 10.43 2.40 -0.87
CA ALA A 351 11.69 3.14 -0.72
C ALA A 351 12.90 2.19 -0.62
N GLU A 352 12.75 1.03 0.05
CA GLU A 352 13.80 -0.01 0.06
C GLU A 352 14.16 -0.46 -1.36
N GLN A 353 13.16 -0.73 -2.19
CA GLN A 353 13.35 -1.17 -3.57
C GLN A 353 13.91 -0.07 -4.48
N MET A 354 13.46 1.18 -4.32
CA MET A 354 13.90 2.31 -5.16
C MET A 354 15.33 2.73 -4.85
N LEU A 355 15.72 2.71 -3.57
CA LEU A 355 17.05 3.14 -3.09
C LEU A 355 18.04 1.99 -2.94
N GLY A 356 17.57 0.73 -2.96
CA GLY A 356 18.41 -0.45 -2.77
C GLY A 356 18.96 -0.60 -1.35
N LEU A 357 18.23 -0.10 -0.35
CA LEU A 357 18.63 -0.08 1.06
C LEU A 357 17.63 -0.86 1.91
N ALA A 358 18.11 -1.63 2.89
CA ALA A 358 17.22 -2.31 3.83
C ALA A 358 16.71 -1.34 4.91
N SER A 359 15.42 -1.41 5.27
CA SER A 359 14.85 -0.59 6.34
C SER A 359 15.60 -0.72 7.67
N ALA A 360 16.12 -1.91 7.99
CA ALA A 360 16.93 -2.13 9.18
C ALA A 360 18.24 -1.33 9.23
N GLU A 361 18.76 -0.92 8.08
CA GLU A 361 19.99 -0.11 7.98
C GLU A 361 19.71 1.39 8.05
N VAL A 362 18.46 1.81 7.82
CA VAL A 362 18.07 3.22 7.69
C VAL A 362 17.21 3.68 8.87
N LEU A 363 16.31 2.83 9.37
CA LEU A 363 15.40 3.16 10.47
C LEU A 363 16.16 3.51 11.75
N ASN A 364 15.70 4.56 12.43
CA ASN A 364 16.30 5.12 13.64
C ASN A 364 17.76 5.56 13.48
N ARG A 365 18.20 5.82 12.24
CA ARG A 365 19.51 6.40 11.94
C ARG A 365 19.35 7.80 11.35
N PRO A 366 20.42 8.62 11.37
CA PRO A 366 20.43 9.89 10.65
C PRO A 366 20.09 9.71 9.17
N VAL A 367 19.44 10.70 8.57
CA VAL A 367 18.97 10.69 7.18
C VAL A 367 20.08 10.42 6.16
N GLU A 368 21.35 10.62 6.51
CA GLU A 368 22.51 10.26 5.69
C GLU A 368 22.55 8.78 5.32
N ALA A 369 21.98 7.91 6.17
CA ALA A 369 21.85 6.49 5.88
C ALA A 369 20.95 6.20 4.66
N ALA A 370 20.03 7.11 4.31
CA ALA A 370 19.18 7.02 3.12
C ALA A 370 19.83 7.61 1.86
N GLY A 371 21.06 8.14 1.96
CA GLY A 371 21.82 8.75 0.87
C GLY A 371 22.03 10.26 1.02
N SER A 372 23.21 10.74 0.60
CA SER A 372 23.65 12.13 0.80
C SER A 372 22.76 13.17 0.13
N ARG A 373 22.21 12.88 -1.05
CA ARG A 373 21.34 13.79 -1.79
C ARG A 373 19.97 13.95 -1.14
N LEU A 374 19.37 12.83 -0.73
CA LEU A 374 18.11 12.82 0.03
C LEU A 374 18.26 13.51 1.38
N ALA A 375 19.36 13.26 2.08
CA ALA A 375 19.71 13.94 3.32
C ALA A 375 19.78 15.46 3.15
N GLY A 376 20.43 15.94 2.09
CA GLY A 376 20.48 17.37 1.77
C GLY A 376 19.10 17.99 1.61
N LEU A 377 18.23 17.37 0.80
CA LEU A 377 16.87 17.89 0.55
C LEU A 377 16.01 17.90 1.81
N LEU A 378 16.06 16.84 2.62
CA LEU A 378 15.29 16.75 3.85
C LEU A 378 15.76 17.76 4.90
N ARG A 379 17.09 17.93 5.07
CA ARG A 379 17.66 18.96 5.97
C ARG A 379 17.30 20.37 5.51
N GLU A 380 17.44 20.67 4.22
CA GLU A 380 17.07 21.96 3.66
C GLU A 380 15.58 22.24 3.86
N THR A 381 14.71 21.24 3.73
CA THR A 381 13.26 21.39 3.99
C THR A 381 12.96 21.66 5.47
N LEU A 382 13.72 21.04 6.38
CA LEU A 382 13.61 21.31 7.82
C LEU A 382 14.06 22.73 8.17
N GLU A 383 15.17 23.19 7.58
CA GLU A 383 15.79 24.50 7.84
C GLU A 383 15.04 25.67 7.17
N ALA A 384 14.69 25.53 5.89
CA ALA A 384 14.05 26.58 5.07
C ALA A 384 12.62 26.89 5.52
N LYS A 385 11.98 25.98 6.27
CA LYS A 385 10.56 26.06 6.70
C LYS A 385 9.56 26.17 5.54
N GLU A 386 9.99 25.93 4.31
CA GLU A 386 9.17 25.92 3.09
C GLU A 386 9.31 24.57 2.35
N ASN A 387 8.36 24.28 1.46
CA ASN A 387 8.40 23.06 0.65
C ASN A 387 9.29 23.30 -0.57
N LEU A 388 10.24 22.39 -0.80
CA LEU A 388 11.12 22.46 -1.95
C LEU A 388 10.41 21.93 -3.22
N PRO A 389 10.76 22.46 -4.41
CA PRO A 389 10.30 21.91 -5.68
C PRO A 389 10.82 20.48 -5.87
N ALA A 390 10.12 19.69 -6.67
CA ALA A 390 10.53 18.33 -6.96
C ALA A 390 11.89 18.31 -7.68
N GLN A 391 12.84 17.52 -7.19
CA GLN A 391 14.15 17.32 -7.82
C GLN A 391 14.22 15.94 -8.46
N ARG A 392 14.86 15.87 -9.64
CA ARG A 392 15.02 14.64 -10.40
C ARG A 392 16.48 14.27 -10.53
N TRP A 393 16.79 13.00 -10.34
CA TRP A 393 18.12 12.46 -10.62
C TRP A 393 18.10 10.97 -10.90
N ILE A 394 19.19 10.48 -11.48
CA ILE A 394 19.44 9.05 -11.62
C ILE A 394 20.21 8.59 -10.39
N ASP A 395 19.64 7.65 -9.65
CA ASP A 395 20.26 7.11 -8.46
C ASP A 395 21.54 6.32 -8.80
N GLY A 396 22.61 6.54 -8.05
CA GLY A 396 23.90 5.93 -8.31
C GLY A 396 23.94 4.43 -8.01
N ASN A 397 23.11 3.95 -7.08
CA ASN A 397 23.10 2.56 -6.65
C ASN A 397 22.17 1.72 -7.52
N THR A 398 20.95 2.20 -7.75
CA THR A 398 19.93 1.44 -8.49
C THR A 398 19.85 1.80 -9.97
N ARG A 399 20.51 2.88 -10.41
CA ARG A 399 20.41 3.45 -11.78
C ARG A 399 18.97 3.79 -12.20
N ARG A 400 18.07 3.97 -11.24
CA ARG A 400 16.69 4.37 -11.47
C ARG A 400 16.58 5.87 -11.61
N SER A 401 15.69 6.34 -12.47
CA SER A 401 15.31 7.75 -12.53
C SER A 401 14.31 8.04 -11.42
N LEU A 402 14.70 8.86 -10.45
CA LEU A 402 13.90 9.19 -9.28
C LEU A 402 13.48 10.66 -9.31
N SER A 403 12.22 10.92 -8.97
CA SER A 403 11.70 12.25 -8.69
C SER A 403 11.33 12.33 -7.22
N VAL A 404 12.00 13.22 -6.48
CA VAL A 404 11.79 13.38 -5.05
C VAL A 404 11.20 14.73 -4.73
N GLN A 405 10.13 14.70 -3.94
CA GLN A 405 9.51 15.88 -3.36
C GLN A 405 9.56 15.79 -1.85
N THR A 406 10.06 16.83 -1.20
CA THR A 406 10.08 16.94 0.25
C THR A 406 9.01 17.91 0.74
N ARG A 407 8.39 17.57 1.87
CA ARG A 407 7.44 18.42 2.57
C ARG A 407 7.69 18.38 4.04
N ARG A 408 7.39 19.47 4.72
CA ARG A 408 7.46 19.51 6.18
C ARG A 408 6.25 18.81 6.80
N LEU A 409 6.51 18.00 7.83
CA LEU A 409 5.47 17.36 8.62
C LEU A 409 5.12 18.27 9.80
N LEU A 410 3.84 18.63 9.91
CA LEU A 410 3.31 19.54 10.93
C LEU A 410 2.12 18.87 11.63
N ASP A 411 2.07 18.93 12.95
CA ASP A 411 0.87 18.63 13.73
C ASP A 411 0.40 19.93 14.39
N GLN A 412 -0.81 20.40 14.09
CA GLN A 412 -1.40 21.61 14.69
C GLN A 412 -0.45 22.83 14.80
N ARG A 413 0.43 23.01 13.80
CA ARG A 413 1.52 24.02 13.69
C ARG A 413 2.81 23.75 14.46
N THR A 414 2.90 22.68 15.25
CA THR A 414 4.19 22.18 15.75
C THR A 414 4.90 21.37 14.65
N PRO A 415 6.20 21.60 14.41
CA PRO A 415 6.95 20.72 13.54
C PRO A 415 7.01 19.33 14.15
N LEU A 416 6.88 18.32 13.30
CA LEU A 416 7.16 16.93 13.66
C LEU A 416 8.40 16.40 12.93
N GLY A 417 8.79 17.06 11.84
CA GLY A 417 9.92 16.68 11.01
C GLY A 417 9.65 16.95 9.53
N ALA A 418 10.13 16.07 8.65
CA ALA A 418 9.98 16.19 7.21
C ALA A 418 9.69 14.83 6.56
N VAL A 419 9.02 14.85 5.41
CA VAL A 419 8.71 13.68 4.60
C VAL A 419 9.22 13.87 3.18
N ALA A 420 9.93 12.89 2.66
CA ALA A 420 10.30 12.78 1.25
C ALA A 420 9.42 11.72 0.59
N VAL A 421 8.84 12.10 -0.55
CA VAL A 421 8.09 11.21 -1.44
C VAL A 421 8.95 11.01 -2.69
N VAL A 422 9.29 9.76 -2.96
CA VAL A 422 10.15 9.31 -4.05
C VAL A 422 9.30 8.59 -5.09
N HIS A 423 9.31 9.09 -6.31
CA HIS A 423 8.65 8.47 -7.46
C HIS A 423 9.70 7.86 -8.38
N ASP A 424 9.48 6.63 -8.82
CA ASP A 424 10.30 5.97 -9.84
C ASP A 424 9.72 6.30 -11.22
N LEU A 425 10.49 7.06 -12.00
CA LEU A 425 10.16 7.48 -13.36
C LEU A 425 10.82 6.59 -14.42
N THR A 426 11.59 5.57 -14.02
CA THR A 426 12.38 4.74 -14.95
C THR A 426 11.50 4.10 -16.02
N GLY A 427 10.34 3.54 -15.62
CA GLY A 427 9.42 2.89 -16.56
C GLY A 427 8.78 3.86 -17.56
N GLU A 428 8.46 5.08 -17.13
CA GLU A 428 7.90 6.12 -18.01
C GLU A 428 8.95 6.65 -18.98
N GLU A 429 10.18 6.90 -18.50
CA GLU A 429 11.29 7.36 -19.32
C GLU A 429 11.71 6.30 -20.35
N ASP A 430 11.83 5.03 -19.95
CA ASP A 430 12.13 3.91 -20.86
C ASP A 430 11.07 3.76 -21.94
N LEU A 431 9.79 3.87 -21.56
CA LEU A 431 8.69 3.78 -22.51
C LEU A 431 8.72 4.95 -23.49
N ARG A 432 8.96 6.17 -23.00
CA ARG A 432 9.10 7.36 -23.82
C ARG A 432 10.26 7.23 -24.79
N GLN A 433 11.43 6.77 -24.33
CA GLN A 433 12.59 6.53 -25.19
C GLN A 433 12.30 5.46 -26.25
N LYS A 434 11.64 4.36 -25.88
CA LYS A 434 11.23 3.32 -26.85
C LYS A 434 10.26 3.85 -27.89
N GLN A 435 9.28 4.66 -27.49
CA GLN A 435 8.35 5.31 -28.41
C GLN A 435 9.11 6.26 -29.36
N GLU A 436 10.01 7.10 -28.84
CA GLU A 436 10.84 7.97 -29.68
C GLU A 436 11.69 7.18 -30.68
N LEU A 437 12.23 6.01 -30.29
CA LEU A 437 12.99 5.13 -31.18
C LEU A 437 12.09 4.49 -32.25
N LEU A 438 10.89 4.05 -31.90
CA LEU A 438 9.93 3.49 -32.84
C LEU A 438 9.43 4.54 -33.84
N ASP A 439 9.12 5.74 -33.37
CA ASP A 439 8.74 6.87 -34.22
C ASP A 439 9.87 7.24 -35.19
N ARG A 440 11.11 7.26 -34.70
CA ARG A 440 12.30 7.43 -35.56
C ARG A 440 12.41 6.30 -36.58
N ALA A 441 12.25 5.04 -36.18
CA ALA A 441 12.39 3.89 -37.06
C ALA A 441 11.30 3.85 -38.16
N ALA A 442 10.05 4.12 -37.81
CA ALA A 442 8.95 4.24 -38.76
C ALA A 442 9.22 5.35 -39.77
N PHE A 443 9.67 6.52 -39.27
CA PHE A 443 10.06 7.65 -40.12
C PHE A 443 11.21 7.29 -41.08
N TRP A 444 12.25 6.60 -40.62
CA TRP A 444 13.37 6.15 -41.48
C TRP A 444 12.94 5.12 -42.52
N THR A 445 11.98 4.28 -42.20
CA THR A 445 11.43 3.27 -43.12
C THR A 445 10.68 3.95 -44.27
N ASP A 446 9.84 4.94 -43.95
CA ASP A 446 9.13 5.75 -44.95
C ASP A 446 10.09 6.60 -45.80
N LEU A 447 11.14 7.13 -45.18
CA LEU A 447 12.21 7.87 -45.86
C LEU A 447 12.93 6.96 -46.88
N ALA A 448 13.35 5.76 -46.49
CA ALA A 448 14.10 4.84 -47.34
C ALA A 448 13.31 4.37 -48.58
N ALA A 449 12.02 4.09 -48.42
CA ALA A 449 11.13 3.71 -49.52
C ALA A 449 10.99 4.86 -50.54
N SER A 450 10.78 6.09 -50.04
CA SER A 450 10.63 7.28 -50.89
C SER A 450 11.94 7.67 -51.58
N MET A 451 13.07 7.59 -50.88
CA MET A 451 14.43 7.81 -51.42
C MET A 451 14.75 6.88 -52.58
N SER A 452 14.39 5.60 -52.46
CA SER A 452 14.65 4.60 -53.50
C SER A 452 13.99 4.99 -54.83
N HIS A 453 12.81 5.62 -54.78
CA HIS A 453 12.13 6.13 -55.96
C HIS A 453 12.75 7.43 -56.48
N GLU A 454 13.10 8.39 -55.60
CA GLU A 454 13.68 9.66 -56.02
C GLU A 454 15.11 9.56 -56.56
N ILE A 455 15.93 8.62 -56.08
CA ILE A 455 17.27 8.33 -56.61
C ILE A 455 17.19 7.57 -57.94
N ARG A 456 16.20 6.66 -58.09
CA ARG A 456 16.02 5.89 -59.33
C ARG A 456 15.68 6.78 -60.52
N ASN A 457 14.93 7.87 -60.31
CA ASN A 457 14.51 8.78 -61.37
C ASN A 457 15.67 9.46 -62.15
N PRO A 458 16.59 10.21 -61.51
CA PRO A 458 17.75 10.79 -62.19
C PRO A 458 18.66 9.71 -62.77
N LEU A 459 18.83 8.57 -62.08
CA LEU A 459 19.63 7.45 -62.59
C LEU A 459 19.05 6.86 -63.89
N VAL A 460 17.73 6.70 -63.99
CA VAL A 460 17.06 6.24 -65.22
C VAL A 460 17.22 7.25 -66.34
N ALA A 461 17.10 8.55 -66.05
CA ALA A 461 17.32 9.61 -67.04
C ALA A 461 18.77 9.57 -67.57
N ILE A 462 19.76 9.60 -66.67
CA ILE A 462 21.18 9.51 -67.02
C ILE A 462 21.46 8.25 -67.85
N LYS A 463 20.94 7.10 -67.43
CA LYS A 463 21.08 5.82 -68.15
C LYS A 463 20.48 5.89 -69.55
N THR A 464 19.29 6.46 -69.71
CA THR A 464 18.60 6.56 -71.00
C THR A 464 19.38 7.46 -71.97
N PHE A 465 19.82 8.62 -71.50
CA PHE A 465 20.66 9.54 -72.29
C PHE A 465 22.01 8.90 -72.66
N ALA A 466 22.63 8.16 -71.74
CA ALA A 466 23.87 7.43 -72.02
C ALA A 466 23.68 6.29 -73.03
N GLN A 467 22.55 5.61 -73.02
CA GLN A 467 22.20 4.54 -73.98
C GLN A 467 21.88 5.07 -75.38
N LEU A 468 21.27 6.26 -75.48
CA LEU A 468 20.95 6.91 -76.75
C LEU A 468 22.15 7.63 -77.39
N LEU A 469 23.21 7.87 -76.62
CA LEU A 469 24.40 8.59 -77.08
C LEU A 469 25.11 7.92 -78.27
N PRO A 470 25.30 6.59 -78.34
CA PRO A 470 25.90 5.93 -79.51
C PRO A 470 25.04 6.03 -80.77
N GLU A 471 23.70 5.99 -80.62
CA GLU A 471 22.76 6.02 -81.75
C GLU A 471 22.55 7.44 -82.30
N ARG A 472 22.64 8.46 -81.44
CA ARG A 472 22.43 9.88 -81.80
C ARG A 472 23.70 10.72 -81.65
N PHE A 473 24.88 10.11 -81.80
CA PHE A 473 26.16 10.79 -81.56
C PHE A 473 26.37 11.99 -82.50
N ASP A 474 25.99 11.86 -83.77
CA ASP A 474 26.18 12.92 -84.76
C ASP A 474 25.17 14.07 -84.63
N ASP A 475 24.12 13.89 -83.84
CA ASP A 475 23.12 14.92 -83.54
C ASP A 475 23.71 15.94 -82.54
N ALA A 476 24.03 17.14 -83.05
CA ALA A 476 24.64 18.20 -82.27
C ALA A 476 23.70 18.76 -81.18
N GLU A 477 22.39 18.74 -81.42
CA GLU A 477 21.38 19.19 -80.45
C GLU A 477 21.24 18.17 -79.32
N PHE A 478 21.19 16.88 -79.66
CA PHE A 478 21.20 15.80 -78.67
C PHE A 478 22.47 15.81 -77.80
N ARG A 479 23.66 16.03 -78.36
CA ARG A 479 24.91 16.12 -77.57
C ARG A 479 24.90 17.29 -76.58
N LYS A 480 24.33 18.43 -76.98
CA LYS A 480 24.18 19.59 -76.12
C LYS A 480 23.20 19.30 -74.97
N ASP A 481 22.05 18.70 -75.29
CA ASP A 481 21.05 18.31 -74.31
C ASP A 481 21.57 17.22 -73.36
N PHE A 482 22.32 16.24 -73.88
CA PHE A 482 23.01 15.22 -73.09
C PHE A 482 23.90 15.87 -72.03
N ASN A 483 24.78 16.79 -72.43
CA ASN A 483 25.71 17.43 -71.50
C ASN A 483 24.98 18.27 -70.44
N VAL A 484 23.93 19.01 -70.84
CA VAL A 484 23.14 19.83 -69.91
C VAL A 484 22.32 18.97 -68.95
N ILE A 485 21.58 17.98 -69.46
CA ILE A 485 20.62 17.19 -68.67
C ILE A 485 21.36 16.22 -67.75
N VAL A 486 22.37 15.51 -68.24
CA VAL A 486 23.12 14.55 -67.41
C VAL A 486 23.82 15.25 -66.25
N VAL A 487 24.48 16.39 -66.49
CA VAL A 487 25.12 17.18 -65.42
C VAL A 487 24.08 17.68 -64.42
N GLN A 488 22.93 18.17 -64.88
CA GLN A 488 21.84 18.61 -63.98
C GLN A 488 21.28 17.48 -63.11
N GLU A 489 21.12 16.27 -63.65
CA GLU A 489 20.63 15.12 -62.88
C GLU A 489 21.69 14.57 -61.90
N ILE A 490 22.99 14.71 -62.21
CA ILE A 490 24.09 14.42 -61.27
C ILE A 490 24.11 15.43 -60.13
N ASP A 491 24.06 16.73 -60.42
CA ASP A 491 23.98 17.79 -59.41
C ASP A 491 22.74 17.62 -58.50
N ARG A 492 21.66 17.10 -59.07
CA ARG A 492 20.44 16.78 -58.34
C ARG A 492 20.66 15.60 -57.38
N LEU A 493 21.33 14.54 -57.82
CA LEU A 493 21.70 13.41 -56.95
C LEU A 493 22.59 13.85 -55.79
N ASP A 494 23.59 14.68 -56.04
CA ASP A 494 24.49 15.19 -54.99
C ASP A 494 23.74 16.02 -53.95
N LYS A 495 22.77 16.84 -54.39
CA LYS A 495 21.90 17.59 -53.47
C LYS A 495 21.04 16.67 -52.61
N ILE A 496 20.47 15.60 -53.20
CA ILE A 496 19.68 14.60 -52.46
C ILE A 496 20.57 13.94 -51.39
N ILE A 497 21.75 13.46 -51.76
CA ILE A 497 22.70 12.82 -50.84
C ILE A 497 23.12 13.76 -49.71
N THR A 498 23.45 15.01 -50.05
CA THR A 498 23.86 16.03 -49.06
C THR A 498 22.75 16.31 -48.05
N GLN A 499 21.51 16.46 -48.51
CA GLN A 499 20.36 16.68 -47.63
C GLN A 499 20.09 15.48 -46.71
N ILE A 500 20.23 14.25 -47.21
CA ILE A 500 20.10 13.05 -46.40
C ILE A 500 21.20 13.00 -45.34
N ASN A 501 22.45 13.31 -45.69
CA ASN A 501 23.55 13.26 -44.75
C ASN A 501 23.39 14.31 -43.63
N ASN A 502 23.01 15.54 -43.99
CA ASN A 502 22.71 16.60 -43.03
C ASN A 502 21.53 16.24 -42.11
N PHE A 503 20.56 15.46 -42.62
CA PHE A 503 19.43 14.99 -41.84
C PHE A 503 19.78 13.78 -40.94
N ALA A 504 20.64 12.87 -41.40
CA ALA A 504 21.07 11.68 -40.65
C ALA A 504 22.04 12.01 -39.51
N HIS A 505 22.86 13.05 -39.70
CA HIS A 505 23.83 13.53 -38.72
C HIS A 505 23.56 15.01 -38.40
N PRO A 506 22.48 15.32 -37.66
CA PRO A 506 22.21 16.69 -37.28
C PRO A 506 23.36 17.20 -36.39
N PRO A 507 23.85 18.43 -36.61
CA PRO A 507 24.83 19.04 -35.73
C PRO A 507 24.27 19.18 -34.31
N GLU A 508 25.12 19.05 -33.28
CA GLU A 508 24.72 19.31 -31.91
C GLU A 508 24.18 20.75 -31.77
N LEU A 509 22.95 20.87 -31.25
CA LEU A 509 22.28 22.16 -31.07
C LEU A 509 22.94 22.95 -29.94
N VAL A 510 23.26 24.21 -30.21
CA VAL A 510 23.82 25.12 -29.20
C VAL A 510 22.72 26.07 -28.72
N LEU A 511 21.98 25.62 -27.71
CA LEU A 511 20.86 26.39 -27.15
C LEU A 511 21.35 27.61 -26.35
N LYS A 512 20.94 28.80 -26.78
CA LYS A 512 21.24 30.08 -26.11
C LYS A 512 19.98 30.91 -25.94
N SER A 513 19.99 31.88 -25.02
CA SER A 513 18.91 32.87 -24.94
C SER A 513 19.04 33.82 -26.13
N ILE A 514 18.10 33.74 -27.07
CA ILE A 514 18.13 34.48 -28.34
C ILE A 514 16.85 35.30 -28.53
N ASP A 515 16.98 36.37 -29.29
CA ASP A 515 15.85 37.14 -29.81
C ASP A 515 15.41 36.55 -31.15
N VAL A 516 14.16 36.08 -31.22
CA VAL A 516 13.59 35.45 -32.42
C VAL A 516 13.66 36.38 -33.64
N ARG A 517 13.64 37.71 -33.42
CA ARG A 517 13.71 38.70 -34.51
C ARG A 517 14.99 38.57 -35.33
N ASP A 518 16.11 38.25 -34.69
CA ASP A 518 17.40 38.14 -35.38
C ASP A 518 17.45 36.90 -36.26
N SER A 519 16.93 35.77 -35.77
CA SER A 519 16.71 34.56 -36.58
C SER A 519 15.77 34.81 -37.76
N LEU A 520 14.69 35.58 -37.57
CA LEU A 520 13.74 35.90 -38.64
C LEU A 520 14.32 36.83 -39.71
N LYS A 521 15.13 37.82 -39.32
CA LYS A 521 15.83 38.69 -40.28
C LYS A 521 16.80 37.90 -41.15
N LYS A 522 17.65 37.05 -40.52
CA LYS A 522 18.56 36.14 -41.23
C LYS A 522 17.81 35.19 -42.16
N ALA A 523 16.68 34.65 -41.71
CA ALA A 523 15.84 33.79 -42.54
C ALA A 523 15.32 34.48 -43.80
N ILE A 524 14.92 35.75 -43.72
CA ILE A 524 14.48 36.54 -44.88
C ILE A 524 15.64 36.74 -45.86
N GLU A 525 16.85 37.04 -45.37
CA GLU A 525 18.05 37.19 -46.21
C GLU A 525 18.41 35.89 -46.93
N MET A 526 18.48 34.77 -46.20
CA MET A 526 18.75 33.44 -46.75
C MET A 526 17.69 33.01 -47.78
N ALA A 527 16.41 33.33 -47.53
CA ALA A 527 15.34 33.03 -48.48
C ALA A 527 15.43 33.89 -49.75
N ARG A 528 15.84 35.16 -49.64
CA ARG A 528 16.04 36.04 -50.81
C ARG A 528 17.13 35.54 -51.74
N GLU A 529 18.23 35.02 -51.20
CA GLU A 529 19.31 34.43 -52.00
C GLU A 529 18.87 33.16 -52.75
N LYS A 530 18.04 32.32 -52.12
CA LYS A 530 17.52 31.09 -52.72
C LYS A 530 16.45 31.34 -53.80
N VAL A 531 15.64 32.40 -53.66
CA VAL A 531 14.51 32.71 -54.57
C VAL A 531 14.91 33.79 -55.59
N ALA A 532 15.96 33.51 -56.38
CA ALA A 532 16.63 34.49 -57.23
C ALA A 532 15.89 34.94 -58.52
N LYS A 533 14.58 34.66 -58.72
CA LYS A 533 13.93 34.90 -60.04
C LYS A 533 12.61 35.69 -60.08
N LYS A 534 11.86 35.84 -58.98
CA LYS A 534 10.68 36.72 -58.90
C LYS A 534 10.47 37.18 -57.46
N GLY A 535 10.94 38.37 -57.11
CA GLY A 535 10.88 38.89 -55.75
C GLY A 535 9.44 39.12 -55.29
N THR A 536 8.88 38.17 -54.54
CA THR A 536 7.62 38.39 -53.81
C THR A 536 7.91 39.26 -52.59
N PRO A 537 7.21 40.39 -52.38
CA PRO A 537 7.40 41.21 -51.19
C PRO A 537 7.00 40.43 -49.93
N VAL A 538 7.93 40.32 -48.98
CA VAL A 538 7.69 39.75 -47.65
C VAL A 538 7.38 40.90 -46.70
N GLU A 539 6.13 40.99 -46.24
CA GLU A 539 5.70 41.94 -45.23
C GLU A 539 6.02 41.36 -43.84
N ALA A 540 6.98 41.95 -43.13
CA ALA A 540 7.38 41.53 -41.79
C ALA A 540 6.75 42.42 -40.70
N ASN A 541 5.95 41.83 -39.82
CA ASN A 541 5.40 42.49 -38.63
C ASN A 541 6.03 41.89 -37.36
N LEU A 542 7.08 42.54 -36.87
CA LEU A 542 7.88 42.09 -35.73
C LEU A 542 7.82 43.13 -34.61
N PRO A 543 6.94 42.98 -33.60
CA PRO A 543 6.86 43.90 -32.48
C PRO A 543 8.15 43.88 -31.65
N ASN A 544 8.45 44.99 -30.99
CA ASN A 544 9.66 45.12 -30.14
C ASN A 544 9.52 44.43 -28.78
N ASP A 545 8.30 44.08 -28.38
CA ASP A 545 7.94 43.45 -27.09
C ASP A 545 7.77 41.93 -27.25
N LEU A 546 8.83 41.24 -27.65
CA LEU A 546 8.86 39.77 -27.77
C LEU A 546 9.77 39.16 -26.69
N PRO A 547 9.32 38.14 -25.96
CA PRO A 547 10.15 37.46 -24.97
C PRO A 547 11.30 36.71 -25.67
N LYS A 548 12.45 36.64 -25.00
CA LYS A 548 13.58 35.82 -25.46
C LYS A 548 13.24 34.34 -25.35
N ILE A 549 13.68 33.56 -26.31
CA ILE A 549 13.53 32.10 -26.32
C ILE A 549 14.87 31.42 -26.05
N LEU A 550 14.83 30.16 -25.64
CA LEU A 550 16.01 29.30 -25.58
C LEU A 550 16.11 28.53 -26.90
N GLY A 551 17.12 28.81 -27.72
CA GLY A 551 17.25 28.17 -29.03
C GLY A 551 18.60 28.35 -29.72
N ASP A 552 18.81 27.54 -30.75
CA ASP A 552 19.93 27.67 -31.68
C ASP A 552 19.53 28.62 -32.82
N GLU A 553 20.23 29.75 -32.89
CA GLU A 553 19.93 30.82 -33.83
C GLU A 553 20.06 30.38 -35.29
N VAL A 554 21.03 29.52 -35.60
CA VAL A 554 21.34 29.09 -36.97
C VAL A 554 20.29 28.08 -37.44
N ALA A 555 19.97 27.10 -36.59
CA ALA A 555 18.97 26.08 -36.90
C ALA A 555 17.57 26.70 -37.10
N LEU A 556 17.19 27.65 -36.24
CA LEU A 556 15.90 28.35 -36.36
C LEU A 556 15.86 29.27 -37.59
N ALA A 557 16.95 29.98 -37.92
CA ALA A 557 17.02 30.79 -39.13
C ALA A 557 16.85 29.93 -40.40
N GLU A 558 17.45 28.74 -40.44
CA GLU A 558 17.29 27.80 -41.55
C GLU A 558 15.85 27.27 -41.65
N ALA A 559 15.22 26.91 -40.52
CA ALA A 559 13.84 26.46 -40.49
C ALA A 559 12.88 27.55 -41.01
N PHE A 560 13.02 28.79 -40.54
CA PHE A 560 12.20 29.90 -41.03
C PHE A 560 12.49 30.21 -42.51
N ALA A 561 13.74 30.09 -42.97
CA ALA A 561 14.08 30.26 -44.38
C ALA A 561 13.39 29.20 -45.26
N HIS A 562 13.28 27.96 -44.79
CA HIS A 562 12.51 26.91 -45.47
C HIS A 562 11.02 27.22 -45.56
N LEU A 563 10.42 27.80 -44.51
CA LEU A 563 9.02 28.24 -44.55
C LEU A 563 8.81 29.40 -45.54
N VAL A 564 9.68 30.41 -45.52
CA VAL A 564 9.59 31.56 -46.42
C VAL A 564 9.83 31.16 -47.88
N ALA A 565 10.78 30.26 -48.14
CA ALA A 565 11.01 29.72 -49.48
C ALA A 565 9.79 28.91 -49.98
N ASN A 566 9.20 28.08 -49.12
CA ASN A 566 7.98 27.35 -49.44
C ASN A 566 6.80 28.28 -49.78
N ALA A 567 6.63 29.36 -49.02
CA ALA A 567 5.63 30.40 -49.26
C ALA A 567 5.86 31.12 -50.60
N ALA A 568 7.09 31.54 -50.89
CA ALA A 568 7.46 32.23 -52.12
C ALA A 568 7.25 31.37 -53.38
N GLU A 569 7.51 30.07 -53.27
CA GLU A 569 7.22 29.12 -54.34
C GLU A 569 5.71 28.87 -54.51
N ALA A 570 4.93 28.87 -53.43
CA ALA A 570 3.48 28.67 -53.49
C ALA A 570 2.74 29.85 -54.15
N THR A 571 3.35 31.04 -54.12
CA THR A 571 2.81 32.28 -54.69
C THR A 571 3.35 32.60 -56.09
N SER A 572 4.19 31.74 -56.69
CA SER A 572 4.89 32.04 -57.96
C SER A 572 3.97 32.34 -59.15
N ASP A 573 2.75 31.77 -59.13
CA ASP A 573 1.76 31.85 -60.21
C ASP A 573 0.61 32.82 -59.87
N GLN A 574 0.69 33.53 -58.74
CA GLN A 574 -0.32 34.50 -58.32
C GLN A 574 -0.10 35.87 -58.97
N SER A 575 -1.19 36.57 -59.32
CA SER A 575 -1.13 37.90 -59.92
C SER A 575 -0.66 38.99 -58.95
N LYS A 576 -0.88 38.79 -57.65
CA LYS A 576 -0.43 39.66 -56.55
C LYS A 576 0.11 38.80 -55.40
N PRO A 577 1.37 38.34 -55.45
CA PRO A 577 1.92 37.47 -54.43
C PRO A 577 2.14 38.27 -53.13
N ARG A 578 1.66 37.74 -52.00
CA ARG A 578 1.77 38.34 -50.67
C ARG A 578 2.23 37.27 -49.69
N ILE A 579 3.32 37.57 -48.99
CA ILE A 579 3.82 36.76 -47.87
C ILE A 579 3.86 37.66 -46.64
N THR A 580 3.21 37.24 -45.57
CA THR A 580 3.20 37.94 -44.29
C THR A 580 3.95 37.11 -43.26
N LEU A 581 5.00 37.68 -42.68
CA LEU A 581 5.73 37.11 -41.55
C LEU A 581 5.38 37.91 -40.30
N ALA A 582 4.68 37.30 -39.35
CA ALA A 582 4.27 37.95 -38.11
C ALA A 582 4.84 37.22 -36.90
N ALA A 583 5.30 37.96 -35.90
CA ALA A 583 5.63 37.40 -34.59
C ALA A 583 4.76 38.05 -33.52
N ARG A 584 4.22 37.27 -32.59
CA ARG A 584 3.41 37.77 -31.47
C ARG A 584 3.76 37.05 -30.17
N PRO A 585 3.72 37.73 -29.02
CA PRO A 585 3.88 37.07 -27.74
C PRO A 585 2.67 36.16 -27.47
N LEU A 586 2.93 34.94 -27.00
CA LEU A 586 1.92 34.05 -26.46
C LEU A 586 1.77 34.37 -24.96
N ARG A 587 0.58 34.85 -24.56
CA ARG A 587 0.26 35.17 -23.17
C ARG A 587 -0.76 34.18 -22.64
N GLU A 588 -0.43 33.49 -21.56
CA GLU A 588 -1.39 32.71 -20.77
C GLU A 588 -1.61 33.46 -19.45
N GLY A 589 -2.76 34.14 -19.33
CA GLY A 589 -3.02 35.01 -18.17
C GLY A 589 -2.15 36.27 -18.16
N LYS A 590 -1.43 36.52 -17.05
CA LYS A 590 -0.56 37.71 -16.88
C LYS A 590 0.89 37.50 -17.31
N GLU A 591 1.29 36.27 -17.65
CA GLU A 591 2.68 35.93 -18.00
C GLU A 591 2.83 35.61 -19.49
N THR A 592 3.97 35.99 -20.07
CA THR A 592 4.36 35.62 -21.43
C THR A 592 4.91 34.20 -21.44
N SER A 593 4.10 33.26 -21.92
CA SER A 593 4.40 31.83 -22.01
C SER A 593 5.29 31.49 -23.22
N GLY A 594 5.34 32.34 -24.26
CA GLY A 594 6.21 32.11 -25.41
C GLY A 594 6.08 33.11 -26.56
N VAL A 595 6.55 32.71 -27.74
CA VAL A 595 6.45 33.45 -29.01
C VAL A 595 5.73 32.59 -30.05
N VAL A 596 4.79 33.18 -30.78
CA VAL A 596 4.20 32.58 -31.98
C VAL A 596 4.73 33.32 -33.21
N VAL A 597 5.39 32.60 -34.10
CA VAL A 597 5.83 33.07 -35.41
C VAL A 597 4.90 32.48 -36.46
N THR A 598 4.25 33.32 -37.26
CA THR A 598 3.34 32.90 -38.32
C THR A 598 3.89 33.33 -39.68
N VAL A 599 4.01 32.37 -40.60
CA VAL A 599 4.31 32.59 -42.02
C VAL A 599 3.03 32.34 -42.81
N GLN A 600 2.47 33.38 -43.41
CA GLN A 600 1.25 33.30 -44.20
C GLN A 600 1.53 33.65 -45.67
N ASP A 601 1.02 32.83 -46.58
CA ASP A 601 1.02 33.07 -48.02
C ASP A 601 -0.40 33.11 -48.59
N ASN A 602 -0.56 33.75 -49.75
CA ASN A 602 -1.80 33.75 -50.54
C ASN A 602 -1.72 32.83 -51.78
N GLY A 603 -0.98 31.72 -51.66
CA GLY A 603 -0.78 30.75 -52.72
C GLY A 603 -1.97 29.80 -52.92
N LYS A 604 -1.74 28.74 -53.70
CA LYS A 604 -2.76 27.73 -54.06
C LYS A 604 -3.27 26.85 -52.91
N GLY A 605 -2.71 27.00 -51.71
CA GLY A 605 -3.07 26.20 -50.54
C GLY A 605 -2.65 24.72 -50.62
N ILE A 606 -3.01 23.97 -49.59
CA ILE A 606 -2.77 22.53 -49.42
C ILE A 606 -4.12 21.81 -49.43
N ALA A 607 -4.25 20.77 -50.27
CA ALA A 607 -5.45 19.95 -50.34
C ALA A 607 -5.74 19.25 -48.98
N PRO A 608 -7.02 19.12 -48.56
CA PRO A 608 -7.40 18.53 -47.28
C PRO A 608 -6.79 17.15 -47.03
N ASN A 609 -6.74 16.31 -48.08
CA ASN A 609 -6.22 14.94 -48.03
C ASN A 609 -4.70 14.85 -47.80
N LEU A 610 -3.97 15.96 -47.96
CA LEU A 610 -2.52 16.02 -47.79
C LEU A 610 -2.12 16.65 -46.45
N ARG A 611 -3.05 17.30 -45.72
CA ARG A 611 -2.73 18.06 -44.49
C ARG A 611 -2.06 17.23 -43.40
N GLU A 612 -2.44 15.97 -43.23
CA GLU A 612 -1.81 15.07 -42.24
C GLU A 612 -0.45 14.55 -42.70
N LYS A 613 -0.20 14.54 -44.02
CA LYS A 613 1.00 13.95 -44.64
C LYS A 613 2.06 14.97 -45.05
N ILE A 614 1.79 16.28 -44.96
CA ILE A 614 2.74 17.34 -45.35
C ILE A 614 4.04 17.35 -44.54
N PHE A 615 4.02 16.73 -43.36
CA PHE A 615 5.20 16.57 -42.51
C PHE A 615 5.94 15.25 -42.73
N SER A 616 5.40 14.38 -43.60
CA SER A 616 6.10 13.19 -44.04
C SER A 616 7.18 13.57 -45.07
N PRO A 617 8.37 12.96 -45.01
CA PRO A 617 9.43 13.20 -45.97
C PRO A 617 8.99 12.98 -47.42
N PHE A 618 9.52 13.78 -48.35
CA PHE A 618 9.25 13.69 -49.79
C PHE A 618 7.77 13.90 -50.19
N CYS A 619 6.90 14.29 -49.25
CA CYS A 619 5.52 14.68 -49.56
C CYS A 619 5.51 16.04 -50.26
N THR A 620 5.57 16.02 -51.60
CA THR A 620 5.63 17.20 -52.45
C THR A 620 4.58 17.12 -53.56
N THR A 621 3.90 18.23 -53.81
CA THR A 621 3.05 18.41 -55.01
C THR A 621 3.81 19.08 -56.16
N LYS A 622 5.13 19.24 -56.02
CA LYS A 622 5.99 20.03 -56.91
C LYS A 622 6.94 19.13 -57.72
N PRO A 623 7.11 19.35 -59.03
CA PRO A 623 7.94 18.50 -59.90
C PRO A 623 9.46 18.59 -59.66
N ARG A 624 9.95 19.63 -58.95
CA ARG A 624 11.38 19.86 -58.65
C ARG A 624 11.72 20.00 -57.15
N GLY A 625 10.74 19.86 -56.27
CA GLY A 625 10.95 20.03 -54.82
C GLY A 625 11.13 18.70 -54.12
N MET A 626 12.21 18.51 -53.36
CA MET A 626 12.55 17.27 -52.66
C MET A 626 11.61 16.93 -51.47
N GLY A 627 10.65 17.79 -51.12
CA GLY A 627 9.66 17.50 -50.06
C GLY A 627 10.23 17.31 -48.64
N LEU A 628 11.50 17.66 -48.40
CA LEU A 628 12.15 17.54 -47.09
C LEU A 628 12.05 18.81 -46.21
N GLY A 629 11.64 19.95 -46.80
CA GLY A 629 11.65 21.24 -46.09
C GLY A 629 10.76 21.29 -44.85
N LEU A 630 9.49 20.87 -44.94
CA LEU A 630 8.55 20.87 -43.81
C LEU A 630 8.89 19.83 -42.71
N PRO A 631 9.33 18.60 -43.05
CA PRO A 631 9.90 17.67 -42.07
C PRO A 631 11.07 18.25 -41.27
N ILE A 632 12.02 18.94 -41.93
CA ILE A 632 13.16 19.60 -41.28
C ILE A 632 12.65 20.66 -40.30
N VAL A 633 11.71 21.51 -40.72
CA VAL A 633 11.11 22.53 -39.85
C VAL A 633 10.43 21.90 -38.63
N LYS A 634 9.63 20.85 -38.82
CA LYS A 634 8.95 20.15 -37.72
C LYS A 634 9.95 19.59 -36.71
N ARG A 635 11.06 19.02 -37.18
CA ARG A 635 12.12 18.48 -36.34
C ARG A 635 12.83 19.58 -35.56
N THR A 636 13.26 20.65 -36.24
CA THR A 636 13.92 21.79 -35.59
C THR A 636 13.02 22.40 -34.52
N VAL A 637 11.74 22.61 -34.79
CA VAL A 637 10.79 23.15 -33.80
C VAL A 637 10.61 22.20 -32.62
N PHE A 638 10.53 20.88 -32.86
CA PHE A 638 10.44 19.88 -31.80
C PHE A 638 11.69 19.86 -30.90
N ASP A 639 12.89 19.91 -31.49
CA ASP A 639 14.16 19.93 -30.75
C ASP A 639 14.32 21.21 -29.90
N HIS A 640 13.50 22.23 -30.15
CA HIS A 640 13.40 23.48 -29.37
C HIS A 640 12.20 23.51 -28.41
N ASN A 641 11.60 22.35 -28.12
CA ASN A 641 10.40 22.18 -27.29
C ASN A 641 9.20 23.03 -27.77
N GLY A 642 9.16 23.31 -29.07
CA GLY A 642 8.10 24.08 -29.71
C GLY A 642 7.00 23.22 -30.31
N ARG A 643 5.97 23.89 -30.80
CA ARG A 643 4.86 23.27 -31.53
C ARG A 643 4.70 23.92 -32.91
N LEU A 644 4.39 23.12 -33.91
CA LEU A 644 4.11 23.56 -35.27
C LEU A 644 2.63 23.32 -35.57
N ASP A 645 1.96 24.31 -36.15
CA ASP A 645 0.57 24.24 -36.59
C ASP A 645 0.45 24.76 -38.03
N VAL A 646 -0.45 24.18 -38.81
CA VAL A 646 -0.66 24.54 -40.22
C VAL A 646 -2.14 24.64 -40.50
N ASP A 647 -2.57 25.84 -40.88
CA ASP A 647 -3.89 26.09 -41.43
C ASP A 647 -3.75 26.45 -42.90
N SER A 648 -4.52 25.80 -43.77
CA SER A 648 -4.40 26.00 -45.21
C SER A 648 -5.75 25.89 -45.88
N ASN A 649 -6.08 26.85 -46.75
CA ASN A 649 -7.32 26.87 -47.51
C ASN A 649 -7.02 27.16 -48.99
N THR A 650 -8.05 27.21 -49.84
CA THR A 650 -7.88 27.46 -51.30
C THR A 650 -7.34 28.86 -51.63
N HIS A 651 -7.19 29.75 -50.64
CA HIS A 651 -6.74 31.12 -50.79
C HIS A 651 -5.37 31.39 -50.12
N GLY A 652 -4.72 30.36 -49.56
CA GLY A 652 -3.41 30.51 -48.92
C GLY A 652 -3.09 29.46 -47.86
N THR A 653 -1.85 29.49 -47.36
CA THR A 653 -1.39 28.66 -46.23
C THR A 653 -0.81 29.55 -45.13
N SER A 654 -1.09 29.18 -43.89
CA SER A 654 -0.57 29.81 -42.68
C SER A 654 0.11 28.75 -41.82
N VAL A 655 1.42 28.89 -41.65
CA VAL A 655 2.24 28.01 -40.80
C VAL A 655 2.61 28.78 -39.54
N SER A 656 2.20 28.26 -38.37
CA SER A 656 2.48 28.87 -37.07
C SER A 656 3.45 28.01 -36.26
N VAL A 657 4.59 28.60 -35.89
CA VAL A 657 5.62 28.03 -35.03
C VAL A 657 5.49 28.65 -33.64
N ILE A 658 5.30 27.83 -32.62
CA ILE A 658 5.12 28.23 -31.23
C ILE A 658 6.38 27.81 -30.48
N LEU A 659 7.07 28.75 -29.84
CA LEU A 659 8.30 28.51 -29.09
C LEU A 659 8.14 29.00 -27.63
N PRO A 660 8.57 28.21 -26.62
CA PRO A 660 8.44 28.60 -25.23
C PRO A 660 9.41 29.74 -24.87
N ALA A 661 8.97 30.62 -23.96
CA ALA A 661 9.83 31.67 -23.42
C ALA A 661 10.94 31.08 -22.54
N SER A 662 12.10 31.72 -22.52
CA SER A 662 13.19 31.33 -21.61
C SER A 662 12.75 31.53 -20.15
N PRO A 663 12.90 30.53 -19.25
CA PRO A 663 12.48 30.64 -17.85
C PRO A 663 13.16 31.76 -17.05
N ASN A 664 14.25 32.35 -17.58
CA ASN A 664 15.03 33.40 -16.92
C ASN A 664 14.92 34.78 -17.59
N GLY A 665 13.89 35.04 -18.39
CA GLY A 665 13.75 36.29 -19.16
C GLY A 665 12.70 37.26 -18.61
N HIS A 666 13.01 37.95 -17.50
CA HIS A 666 12.42 39.25 -17.20
C HIS A 666 13.32 40.38 -17.71
#